data_AF-A0A3M2DCY6-F1
#
_entry.id   AF-A0A3M2DCY6-F1
#
_cell.length_a   1.000
_cell.length_b   1.000
_cell.length_c   1.000
_cell.angle_alpha   90.00
_cell.angle_beta   90.00
_cell.angle_gamma   90.00
#
_symmetry.space_group_name_H-M   'P 1'
#
loop_
_entity.id
_entity.type
_entity.pdbx_description
1 polymer ?
#
loop_
_entity_poly.entity_id
_entity_poly.type
_entity_poly.pdbx_seq_one_letter_code
_entity_poly.pdbx_strand_id
1 'polypeptide(L)'
;MGMNEAETQARLVEPKLKAAGWTDQHLGKEFYYNRNHQYTPGKIILVGDSIRRGKSKRVDYLLRYTDGFPIAVVEAEAEDSPPDAGLEQAKGYARDLGLAFAYSTNGHRIIEYDFFTHTTRDLDRFPSPDDLWRRWQVNTGLTQPVPGRLKGAPSVYGLAERQTNPLLYPYCPESLCGKRSYYFQEVATREVILRIMRGQRRILLTMATGTGKTFVAFQIVWKLLKSRWLENRHPGRPARVLFLADRVVLRDQAYNTFSLFSTGTSEPRFLIEGHPPNLNRDLYFGIYQTLWSPSEEGKRLFECFPPDFFDLVIIDECHRSGWGTWREILDYFASAIHLGMTATPKQDENVDTYAYFCSEEPEVYIDPERPERGTWRPPAYQYSLGQGIEDGFLATYKVHVVRTTVDVQGLKLEDAIEQGAEVFIPGDVEPRSVYHTPQFEREITLPDRTREMVRHLAGLLRRFGPMEKTMVFCVDMEHARLVARLLQDELGPETRLDNYAVPIISEEGEEARRWLEDFADSNKRAPVVATTAELLTTGVDVPSCRNIVFMKTISSPVLFKQILGRGSRLDPATDKYWFRIIDYTGATRLFDQWDRPPVPPAEPPKGPLTAGVDGVVYDAETQHLIVGASVSIRTGPNTQQGPIRTDTEGRFAFRNLPEGTLTLIVSAPGFVRKEFRVDTIADAIQRVEVPLKPQKGKSEKIRVEGLEVAIQDEAIFMIEATGQQLTLNEYKDYIRGKVIGAAPTRQTLREIWVDPSRRRRFMEDLHRASIYPELLAEIEGQSEADIYDLLAHLAFGAPIRTRSQRAEAFLNREQALLRQHREEARRVILELLDKYRAAGIDQLEAEIFGVSPFREWGGSVKISQWFGGPSRLGQALQDIRERLYPLEEVTP
;
A
#
# COMPACT_ATOMS: atom_id res chain seq x y z
N MET A 1 -25.85 36.98 -28.43
CA MET A 1 -25.49 35.72 -27.75
C MET A 1 -24.08 35.42 -28.16
N GLY A 2 -23.14 35.36 -27.21
CA GLY A 2 -21.79 34.89 -27.51
C GLY A 2 -21.81 33.44 -27.96
N MET A 3 -20.72 33.05 -28.62
CA MET A 3 -20.51 31.69 -29.10
C MET A 3 -20.46 30.71 -27.93
N ASN A 4 -21.10 29.55 -28.09
CA ASN A 4 -20.92 28.46 -27.14
C ASN A 4 -19.46 27.93 -27.17
N GLU A 5 -19.09 27.07 -26.23
CA GLU A 5 -17.72 26.54 -26.12
C GLU A 5 -17.22 25.89 -27.42
N ALA A 6 -18.03 25.03 -28.06
CA ALA A 6 -17.67 24.36 -29.30
C ALA A 6 -17.51 25.34 -30.49
N GLU A 7 -18.36 26.35 -30.55
CA GLU A 7 -18.26 27.44 -31.54
C GLU A 7 -17.01 28.29 -31.31
N THR A 8 -16.69 28.58 -30.04
CA THR A 8 -15.51 29.33 -29.61
C THR A 8 -14.22 28.57 -29.95
N GLN A 9 -14.19 27.27 -29.65
CA GLN A 9 -13.14 26.33 -30.01
C GLN A 9 -12.85 26.37 -31.53
N ALA A 10 -13.88 26.17 -32.35
CA ALA A 10 -13.74 26.08 -33.81
C ALA A 10 -13.40 27.42 -34.49
N ARG A 11 -14.01 28.53 -34.04
CA ARG A 11 -13.91 29.83 -34.72
C ARG A 11 -12.81 30.74 -34.18
N LEU A 12 -12.42 30.59 -32.92
CA LEU A 12 -11.45 31.48 -32.27
C LEU A 12 -10.19 30.75 -31.81
N VAL A 13 -10.32 29.62 -31.10
CA VAL A 13 -9.17 28.93 -30.50
C VAL A 13 -8.32 28.22 -31.57
N GLU A 14 -8.94 27.41 -32.42
CA GLU A 14 -8.23 26.62 -33.43
C GLU A 14 -7.49 27.47 -34.47
N PRO A 15 -8.04 28.57 -35.00
CA PRO A 15 -7.29 29.47 -35.87
C PRO A 15 -6.05 30.06 -35.18
N LYS A 16 -6.13 30.37 -33.88
CA LYS A 16 -4.99 30.88 -33.11
C LYS A 16 -3.93 29.79 -32.87
N LEU A 17 -4.33 28.55 -32.58
CA LEU A 17 -3.41 27.41 -32.50
C LEU A 17 -2.70 27.16 -33.84
N LYS A 18 -3.45 27.16 -34.95
CA LYS A 18 -2.91 27.02 -36.31
C LYS A 18 -1.95 28.15 -36.67
N ALA A 19 -2.28 29.40 -36.33
CA ALA A 19 -1.42 30.55 -36.53
C ALA A 19 -0.10 30.46 -35.70
N ALA A 20 -0.12 29.78 -34.55
CA ALA A 20 1.06 29.49 -33.74
C ALA A 20 1.88 28.29 -34.24
N GLY A 21 1.44 27.60 -35.30
CA GLY A 21 2.13 26.46 -35.91
C GLY A 21 1.64 25.09 -35.45
N TRP A 22 0.53 25.01 -34.70
CA TRP A 22 -0.08 23.74 -34.29
C TRP A 22 -1.10 23.24 -35.32
N THR A 23 -0.96 21.99 -35.76
CA THR A 23 -1.78 21.41 -36.84
C THR A 23 -2.83 20.41 -36.32
N ASP A 24 -3.92 20.23 -37.08
CA ASP A 24 -4.98 19.23 -36.82
C ASP A 24 -4.71 17.88 -37.49
N GLN A 25 -3.71 17.80 -38.38
CA GLN A 25 -3.36 16.58 -39.11
C GLN A 25 -2.36 15.72 -38.31
N HIS A 26 -2.76 14.49 -38.02
CA HIS A 26 -1.86 13.46 -37.47
C HIS A 26 -0.85 12.93 -38.51
N LEU A 27 -1.09 13.19 -39.80
CA LEU A 27 -0.26 12.77 -40.93
C LEU A 27 0.98 13.67 -41.04
N GLY A 28 2.07 13.25 -40.40
CA GLY A 28 3.33 14.01 -40.33
C GLY A 28 3.96 14.11 -38.94
N LYS A 29 3.31 13.56 -37.90
CA LYS A 29 3.82 13.29 -36.52
C LYS A 29 4.57 14.41 -35.78
N GLU A 30 4.39 15.68 -36.15
CA GLU A 30 5.06 16.84 -35.53
C GLU A 30 4.06 17.96 -35.33
N PHE A 31 4.15 18.64 -34.19
CA PHE A 31 3.43 19.88 -33.88
C PHE A 31 1.92 19.80 -34.12
N TYR A 32 1.25 18.90 -33.41
CA TYR A 32 -0.18 18.70 -33.56
C TYR A 32 -0.92 18.77 -32.23
N TYR A 33 -2.24 18.95 -32.30
CA TYR A 33 -3.11 18.93 -31.13
C TYR A 33 -4.15 17.82 -31.22
N ASN A 34 -4.37 17.10 -30.12
CA ASN A 34 -5.48 16.17 -30.01
C ASN A 34 -6.69 16.92 -29.41
N ARG A 35 -7.75 17.06 -30.21
CA ARG A 35 -9.03 17.59 -29.74
C ARG A 35 -9.71 16.59 -28.82
N ASN A 36 -10.40 17.07 -27.78
CA ASN A 36 -11.23 16.26 -26.90
C ASN A 36 -10.49 15.00 -26.40
N HIS A 37 -9.22 15.15 -26.02
CA HIS A 37 -8.37 14.02 -25.69
C HIS A 37 -8.74 13.45 -24.33
N GLN A 38 -9.47 12.34 -24.35
CA GLN A 38 -9.79 11.56 -23.16
C GLN A 38 -8.56 10.75 -22.75
N TYR A 39 -8.05 11.01 -21.55
CA TYR A 39 -6.85 10.33 -21.03
C TYR A 39 -7.15 9.40 -19.85
N THR A 40 -8.36 9.47 -19.26
CA THR A 40 -8.83 8.46 -18.31
C THR A 40 -10.20 7.90 -18.72
N PRO A 41 -10.46 6.60 -18.51
CA PRO A 41 -11.77 6.01 -18.75
C PRO A 41 -12.82 6.39 -17.70
N GLY A 42 -12.40 6.97 -16.56
CA GLY A 42 -13.26 7.32 -15.44
C GLY A 42 -13.45 6.15 -14.48
N LYS A 43 -13.50 6.47 -13.19
CA LYS A 43 -13.63 5.52 -12.08
C LYS A 43 -14.68 4.46 -12.35
N ILE A 44 -14.38 3.20 -12.00
CA ILE A 44 -15.38 2.13 -12.03
C ILE A 44 -16.11 2.14 -10.71
N ILE A 45 -17.44 2.10 -10.82
CA ILE A 45 -18.26 2.39 -9.69
C ILE A 45 -19.43 1.44 -9.59
N LEU A 46 -19.61 0.92 -8.38
CA LEU A 46 -20.55 -0.15 -8.09
C LEU A 46 -21.92 0.44 -7.76
N VAL A 47 -22.94 -0.10 -8.40
CA VAL A 47 -24.35 0.16 -8.10
C VAL A 47 -25.01 -1.20 -7.94
N GLY A 48 -25.10 -1.66 -6.69
CA GLY A 48 -25.44 -3.05 -6.37
C GLY A 48 -24.39 -4.04 -6.92
N ASP A 49 -24.80 -4.87 -7.88
CA ASP A 49 -23.95 -5.81 -8.62
C ASP A 49 -23.65 -5.34 -10.06
N SER A 50 -24.16 -4.17 -10.45
CA SER A 50 -23.89 -3.55 -11.76
C SER A 50 -22.77 -2.53 -11.68
N ILE A 51 -22.13 -2.24 -12.81
CA ILE A 51 -21.09 -1.21 -12.91
C ILE A 51 -21.60 0.02 -13.66
N ARG A 52 -21.18 1.18 -13.17
CA ARG A 52 -21.25 2.46 -13.88
C ARG A 52 -19.85 3.07 -13.90
N ARG A 53 -19.50 3.76 -14.98
CA ARG A 53 -18.29 4.59 -15.01
C ARG A 53 -18.60 6.02 -14.58
N GLY A 54 -17.69 6.59 -13.79
CA GLY A 54 -17.69 7.99 -13.40
C GLY A 54 -17.34 8.91 -14.56
N LYS A 55 -17.19 10.20 -14.26
CA LYS A 55 -16.77 11.19 -15.25
C LYS A 55 -15.35 10.85 -15.72
N SER A 56 -15.18 10.65 -17.02
CA SER A 56 -13.86 10.55 -17.64
C SER A 56 -13.16 11.91 -17.61
N LYS A 57 -11.84 11.90 -17.45
CA LYS A 57 -11.05 13.13 -17.60
C LYS A 57 -10.65 13.28 -19.06
N ARG A 58 -10.93 14.48 -19.60
CA ARG A 58 -10.73 14.85 -20.99
C ARG A 58 -10.22 16.28 -21.02
N VAL A 59 -9.20 16.53 -21.85
CA VAL A 59 -8.72 17.88 -22.15
C VAL A 59 -9.26 18.32 -23.50
N ASP A 60 -9.54 19.61 -23.67
CA ASP A 60 -10.01 20.11 -24.96
C ASP A 60 -8.92 20.02 -26.02
N TYR A 61 -7.70 20.43 -25.69
CA TYR A 61 -6.55 20.26 -26.58
C TYR A 61 -5.33 19.75 -25.82
N LEU A 62 -4.79 18.61 -26.24
CA LEU A 62 -3.45 18.16 -25.85
C LEU A 62 -2.44 18.54 -26.95
N LEU A 63 -1.52 19.45 -26.65
CA LEU A 63 -0.48 19.89 -27.59
C LEU A 63 0.71 18.93 -27.54
N ARG A 64 1.06 18.34 -28.69
CA ARG A 64 2.15 17.36 -28.85
C ARG A 64 3.24 17.89 -29.77
N TYR A 65 4.43 18.10 -29.19
CA TYR A 65 5.60 18.54 -29.95
C TYR A 65 6.01 17.46 -30.96
N THR A 66 6.06 16.20 -30.52
CA THR A 66 6.05 15.03 -31.41
C THR A 66 5.05 14.01 -30.90
N ASP A 67 4.78 12.99 -31.70
CA ASP A 67 3.98 11.83 -31.27
C ASP A 67 4.47 11.21 -29.94
N GLY A 68 5.79 11.21 -29.74
CA GLY A 68 6.43 10.69 -28.53
C GLY A 68 6.48 11.66 -27.35
N PHE A 69 6.07 12.93 -27.51
CA PHE A 69 6.27 13.98 -26.51
C PHE A 69 5.11 15.01 -26.45
N PRO A 70 4.14 14.83 -25.54
CA PRO A 70 3.19 15.89 -25.18
C PRO A 70 3.88 17.00 -24.38
N ILE A 71 3.48 18.25 -24.61
CA ILE A 71 4.15 19.42 -24.01
C ILE A 71 3.22 20.38 -23.26
N ALA A 72 1.95 20.48 -23.65
CA ALA A 72 1.01 21.40 -23.00
C ALA A 72 -0.46 20.98 -23.16
N VAL A 73 -1.34 21.58 -22.35
CA VAL A 73 -2.81 21.44 -22.45
C VAL A 73 -3.48 22.79 -22.59
N VAL A 74 -4.58 22.84 -23.32
CA VAL A 74 -5.46 24.01 -23.43
C VAL A 74 -6.86 23.60 -23.01
N GLU A 75 -7.44 24.36 -22.09
CA GLU A 75 -8.86 24.32 -21.73
C GLU A 75 -9.56 25.52 -22.36
N ALA A 76 -10.67 25.28 -23.06
CA ALA A 76 -11.45 26.31 -23.72
C ALA A 76 -12.75 26.56 -22.96
N GLU A 77 -13.13 27.83 -22.89
CA GLU A 77 -14.37 28.30 -22.29
C GLU A 77 -15.30 28.87 -23.38
N ALA A 78 -16.58 29.02 -23.06
CA ALA A 78 -17.50 29.77 -23.93
C ALA A 78 -17.05 31.23 -24.08
N GLU A 79 -17.40 31.89 -25.20
CA GLU A 79 -16.92 33.24 -25.52
C GLU A 79 -17.23 34.27 -24.42
N ASP A 80 -18.45 34.19 -23.85
CA ASP A 80 -18.92 35.08 -22.79
C ASP A 80 -18.40 34.70 -21.39
N SER A 81 -17.72 33.56 -21.25
CA SER A 81 -17.13 33.11 -19.99
C SER A 81 -15.78 33.77 -19.72
N PRO A 82 -15.43 34.04 -18.44
CA PRO A 82 -14.09 34.48 -18.08
C PRO A 82 -13.04 33.40 -18.41
N PRO A 83 -11.92 33.75 -19.08
CA PRO A 83 -10.86 32.79 -19.41
C PRO A 83 -10.16 32.24 -18.15
N ASP A 84 -10.25 32.91 -17.00
CA ASP A 84 -9.68 32.43 -15.74
C ASP A 84 -10.44 31.21 -15.16
N ALA A 85 -11.70 30.99 -15.58
CA ALA A 85 -12.56 29.95 -15.03
C ALA A 85 -11.99 28.53 -15.25
N GLY A 86 -11.37 28.28 -16.41
CA GLY A 86 -10.79 26.99 -16.76
C GLY A 86 -9.34 26.81 -16.30
N LEU A 87 -8.73 27.80 -15.66
CA LEU A 87 -7.28 27.77 -15.37
C LEU A 87 -6.89 26.68 -14.38
N GLU A 88 -7.63 26.52 -13.27
CA GLU A 88 -7.33 25.46 -12.30
C GLU A 88 -7.57 24.06 -12.87
N GLN A 89 -8.55 23.92 -13.77
CA GLN A 89 -8.81 22.69 -14.50
C GLN A 89 -7.65 22.35 -15.44
N ALA A 90 -7.19 23.34 -16.23
CA ALA A 90 -6.02 23.19 -17.10
C ALA A 90 -4.75 22.83 -16.30
N LYS A 91 -4.54 23.44 -15.13
CA LYS A 91 -3.44 23.11 -14.22
C LYS A 91 -3.56 21.68 -13.69
N GLY A 92 -4.76 21.24 -13.31
CA GLY A 92 -5.02 19.86 -12.90
C GLY A 92 -4.65 18.85 -13.99
N TYR A 93 -5.10 19.11 -15.22
CA TYR A 93 -4.78 18.28 -16.38
C TYR A 93 -3.29 18.26 -16.72
N ALA A 94 -2.61 19.41 -16.64
CA ALA A 94 -1.17 19.47 -16.82
C ALA A 94 -0.42 18.66 -15.77
N ARG A 95 -0.83 18.70 -14.49
CA ARG A 95 -0.22 17.89 -13.42
C ARG A 95 -0.40 16.39 -13.70
N ASP A 96 -1.62 15.95 -14.01
CA ASP A 96 -1.91 14.54 -14.33
C ASP A 96 -1.03 14.05 -15.49
N LEU A 97 -0.94 14.83 -16.57
CA LEU A 97 -0.17 14.49 -17.77
C LEU A 97 1.35 14.80 -17.65
N GLY A 98 1.79 15.31 -16.49
CA GLY A 98 3.17 15.73 -16.22
C GLY A 98 3.71 16.81 -17.17
N LEU A 99 2.87 17.76 -17.56
CA LEU A 99 3.18 18.82 -18.52
C LEU A 99 3.54 20.12 -17.82
N ALA A 100 4.43 20.88 -18.43
CA ALA A 100 4.96 22.11 -17.84
C ALA A 100 4.12 23.36 -18.13
N PHE A 101 3.22 23.31 -19.12
CA PHE A 101 2.45 24.46 -19.57
C PHE A 101 0.96 24.11 -19.62
N ALA A 102 0.15 24.97 -19.01
CA ALA A 102 -1.31 24.90 -19.04
C ALA A 102 -1.87 26.21 -19.58
N TYR A 103 -2.89 26.13 -20.42
CA TYR A 103 -3.57 27.30 -20.96
C TYR A 103 -5.06 27.25 -20.69
N SER A 104 -5.66 28.41 -20.43
CA SER A 104 -7.11 28.60 -20.47
C SER A 104 -7.48 29.78 -21.36
N THR A 105 -8.55 29.65 -22.15
CA THR A 105 -8.94 30.66 -23.13
C THR A 105 -10.43 30.66 -23.43
N ASN A 106 -11.00 31.83 -23.68
CA ASN A 106 -12.35 32.00 -24.24
C ASN A 106 -12.29 32.41 -25.73
N GLY A 107 -11.17 32.12 -26.41
CA GLY A 107 -10.93 32.49 -27.80
C GLY A 107 -10.36 33.90 -27.97
N HIS A 108 -10.70 34.88 -27.12
CA HIS A 108 -10.19 36.25 -27.22
C HIS A 108 -8.90 36.46 -26.41
N ARG A 109 -8.93 36.08 -25.13
CA ARG A 109 -7.78 36.12 -24.22
C ARG A 109 -7.21 34.73 -24.03
N ILE A 110 -5.89 34.62 -23.87
CA ILE A 110 -5.19 33.38 -23.59
C ILE A 110 -4.41 33.58 -22.30
N ILE A 111 -4.67 32.73 -21.32
CA ILE A 111 -3.97 32.75 -20.03
C ILE A 111 -3.08 31.51 -19.98
N GLU A 112 -1.79 31.73 -19.73
CA GLU A 112 -0.81 30.66 -19.51
C GLU A 112 -0.48 30.56 -18.03
N TYR A 113 -0.40 29.32 -17.52
CA TYR A 113 0.29 28.99 -16.29
C TYR A 113 1.54 28.14 -16.62
N ASP A 114 2.71 28.63 -16.20
CA ASP A 114 4.00 27.95 -16.38
C ASP A 114 4.45 27.32 -15.06
N PHE A 115 4.62 25.99 -15.06
CA PHE A 115 5.04 25.22 -13.88
C PHE A 115 6.52 25.38 -13.53
N PHE A 116 7.36 25.92 -14.42
CA PHE A 116 8.75 26.21 -14.10
C PHE A 116 8.92 27.52 -13.33
N THR A 117 8.09 28.52 -13.63
CA THR A 117 8.13 29.84 -12.96
C THR A 117 7.06 30.00 -11.88
N HIS A 118 6.09 29.08 -11.82
CA HIS A 118 4.93 29.13 -10.93
C HIS A 118 4.11 30.43 -11.07
N THR A 119 4.03 30.96 -12.30
CA THR A 119 3.37 32.25 -12.59
C THR A 119 2.31 32.12 -13.66
N THR A 120 1.26 32.93 -13.53
CA THR A 120 0.22 33.12 -14.54
C THR A 120 0.51 34.37 -15.38
N ARG A 121 0.27 34.33 -16.70
CA ARG A 121 0.36 35.51 -17.57
C ARG A 121 -0.65 35.48 -18.71
N ASP A 122 -1.11 36.66 -19.11
CA ASP A 122 -1.87 36.86 -20.34
C ASP A 122 -0.95 36.83 -21.56
N LEU A 123 -1.42 36.21 -22.64
CA LEU A 123 -0.75 36.11 -23.92
C LEU A 123 -1.65 36.62 -25.05
N ASP A 124 -1.07 37.38 -25.98
CA ASP A 124 -1.77 37.82 -27.19
C ASP A 124 -1.95 36.68 -28.20
N ARG A 125 -1.09 35.66 -28.15
CA ARG A 125 -1.08 34.50 -29.04
C ARG A 125 -0.52 33.26 -28.33
N PHE A 126 -0.93 32.08 -28.79
CA PHE A 126 -0.34 30.83 -28.32
C PHE A 126 1.16 30.78 -28.66
N PRO A 127 1.99 30.22 -27.77
CA PRO A 127 3.39 29.96 -28.09
C PRO A 127 3.55 28.93 -29.21
N SER A 128 4.61 29.07 -30.00
CA SER A 128 4.94 28.08 -31.02
C SER A 128 5.51 26.79 -30.39
N PRO A 129 5.43 25.65 -31.08
CA PRO A 129 6.01 24.39 -30.61
C PRO A 129 7.50 24.52 -30.22
N ASP A 130 8.30 25.21 -31.05
CA ASP A 130 9.72 25.44 -30.79
C ASP A 130 9.99 26.33 -29.58
N ASP A 131 9.12 27.32 -29.31
CA ASP A 131 9.25 28.16 -28.12
C ASP A 131 9.03 27.36 -26.84
N LEU A 132 7.95 26.55 -26.81
CA LEU A 132 7.67 25.68 -25.67
C LEU A 132 8.75 24.63 -25.47
N TRP A 133 9.25 24.05 -26.55
CA TRP A 133 10.33 23.09 -26.48
C TRP A 133 11.61 23.73 -25.92
N ARG A 134 11.99 24.92 -26.41
CA ARG A 134 13.16 25.65 -25.90
C ARG A 134 13.02 25.97 -24.41
N ARG A 135 11.86 26.51 -23.99
CA ARG A 135 11.56 26.79 -22.58
C ARG A 135 11.66 25.52 -21.73
N TRP A 136 11.10 24.41 -22.22
CA TRP A 136 11.18 23.13 -21.53
C TRP A 136 12.63 22.63 -21.39
N GLN A 137 13.43 22.68 -22.45
CA GLN A 137 14.84 22.23 -22.40
C GLN A 137 15.72 23.05 -21.47
N VAL A 138 15.51 24.37 -21.43
CA VAL A 138 16.24 25.27 -20.53
C VAL A 138 15.91 24.94 -19.08
N ASN A 139 14.62 24.88 -18.74
CA ASN A 139 14.20 24.66 -17.35
C ASN A 139 14.36 23.21 -16.88
N THR A 140 14.49 22.26 -17.81
CA THR A 140 14.84 20.87 -17.47
C THR A 140 16.35 20.63 -17.41
N GLY A 141 17.21 21.64 -17.59
CA GLY A 141 18.66 21.48 -17.44
C GLY A 141 19.33 20.59 -18.50
N LEU A 142 18.60 20.17 -19.55
CA LEU A 142 19.16 19.40 -20.67
C LEU A 142 20.14 20.21 -21.54
N THR A 143 20.13 21.53 -21.37
CA THR A 143 21.04 22.47 -22.04
C THR A 143 22.38 22.63 -21.31
N GLN A 144 22.49 22.21 -20.04
CA GLN A 144 23.73 22.32 -19.26
C GLN A 144 24.73 21.20 -19.64
N PRO A 145 26.05 21.47 -19.62
CA PRO A 145 27.06 20.43 -19.82
C PRO A 145 27.09 19.47 -18.62
N VAL A 146 26.71 18.21 -18.84
CA VAL A 146 26.71 17.15 -17.83
C VAL A 146 27.99 16.32 -17.93
N PRO A 147 28.63 15.94 -16.80
CA PRO A 147 29.71 14.94 -16.79
C PRO A 147 29.24 13.61 -17.41
N GLY A 148 29.89 13.18 -18.50
CA GLY A 148 29.49 11.96 -19.24
C GLY A 148 28.53 12.21 -20.41
N ARG A 149 28.26 13.48 -20.79
CA ARG A 149 27.67 13.80 -22.10
C ARG A 149 28.60 13.30 -23.20
N LEU A 150 28.01 12.67 -24.20
CA LEU A 150 28.72 12.21 -25.38
C LEU A 150 29.52 13.35 -26.03
N LYS A 151 30.82 13.11 -26.31
CA LYS A 151 31.62 14.03 -27.13
C LYS A 151 30.91 14.21 -28.48
N GLY A 152 30.41 15.42 -28.74
CA GLY A 152 29.71 15.76 -29.98
C GLY A 152 28.18 15.74 -29.94
N ALA A 153 27.53 15.46 -28.80
CA ALA A 153 26.08 15.63 -28.68
C ALA A 153 25.69 17.12 -28.76
N PRO A 154 24.68 17.51 -29.57
CA PRO A 154 24.33 18.91 -29.79
C PRO A 154 23.93 19.59 -28.48
N SER A 155 24.35 20.85 -28.29
CA SER A 155 24.12 21.66 -27.09
C SER A 155 22.63 21.95 -26.84
N VAL A 156 21.84 21.98 -27.92
CA VAL A 156 20.38 22.12 -27.94
C VAL A 156 19.82 20.98 -28.78
N TYR A 157 18.97 20.13 -28.21
CA TYR A 157 18.25 19.14 -29.01
C TYR A 157 17.10 19.85 -29.74
N GLY A 158 17.10 19.89 -31.06
CA GLY A 158 15.97 20.39 -31.85
C GLY A 158 15.15 19.24 -32.43
N LEU A 159 14.25 19.59 -33.34
CA LEU A 159 13.50 18.61 -34.14
C LEU A 159 14.41 17.80 -35.09
N ALA A 160 15.51 18.41 -35.56
CA ALA A 160 16.48 17.76 -36.44
C ALA A 160 17.10 16.49 -35.82
N GLU A 161 17.23 16.46 -34.49
CA GLU A 161 17.73 15.33 -33.71
C GLU A 161 16.62 14.39 -33.24
N ARG A 162 15.38 14.52 -33.71
CA ARG A 162 14.25 13.68 -33.28
C ARG A 162 14.55 12.18 -33.35
N GLN A 163 15.26 11.75 -34.40
CA GLN A 163 15.61 10.34 -34.58
C GLN A 163 16.65 9.84 -33.58
N THR A 164 17.46 10.74 -32.99
CA THR A 164 18.52 10.41 -32.03
C THR A 164 18.22 10.86 -30.60
N ASN A 165 17.13 11.61 -30.40
CA ASN A 165 16.64 12.05 -29.11
C ASN A 165 15.58 11.07 -28.58
N PRO A 166 15.87 10.30 -27.51
CA PRO A 166 14.95 9.31 -26.98
C PRO A 166 13.66 9.93 -26.42
N LEU A 167 13.62 11.20 -26.02
CA LEU A 167 12.36 11.85 -25.60
C LEU A 167 11.40 12.03 -26.78
N LEU A 168 11.94 12.44 -27.92
CA LEU A 168 11.17 12.78 -29.12
C LEU A 168 10.88 11.57 -30.01
N TYR A 169 11.63 10.49 -29.84
CA TYR A 169 11.44 9.25 -30.58
C TYR A 169 10.05 8.65 -30.30
N PRO A 170 9.30 8.17 -31.32
CA PRO A 170 7.97 7.59 -31.11
C PRO A 170 7.99 6.36 -30.19
N TYR A 171 6.92 6.20 -29.41
CA TYR A 171 6.65 4.94 -28.72
C TYR A 171 6.49 3.79 -29.72
N CYS A 172 6.61 2.55 -29.25
CA CYS A 172 6.27 1.39 -30.07
C CYS A 172 4.77 1.49 -30.43
N PRO A 173 4.41 1.49 -31.73
CA PRO A 173 3.05 1.74 -32.16
C PRO A 173 2.13 0.57 -31.78
N GLU A 174 0.87 0.87 -31.48
CA GLU A 174 -0.15 -0.13 -31.11
C GLU A 174 -0.32 -1.22 -32.17
N SER A 175 -0.16 -0.88 -33.45
CA SER A 175 -0.20 -1.86 -34.55
C SER A 175 0.92 -2.90 -34.49
N LEU A 176 2.01 -2.62 -33.76
CA LEU A 176 3.15 -3.52 -33.60
C LEU A 176 3.14 -4.23 -32.25
N CYS A 177 2.90 -3.50 -31.15
CA CYS A 177 2.94 -4.06 -29.81
C CYS A 177 1.57 -4.46 -29.23
N GLY A 178 0.49 -4.23 -29.99
CA GLY A 178 -0.89 -4.56 -29.61
C GLY A 178 -1.46 -3.71 -28.47
N LYS A 179 -0.73 -2.69 -27.99
CA LYS A 179 -1.11 -1.86 -26.85
C LYS A 179 -0.65 -0.42 -27.04
N ARG A 180 -1.47 0.53 -26.61
CA ARG A 180 -1.08 1.94 -26.48
C ARG A 180 -0.68 2.25 -25.05
N SER A 181 0.34 3.09 -24.87
CA SER A 181 0.71 3.61 -23.54
C SER A 181 -0.43 4.43 -22.94
N TYR A 182 -0.77 4.18 -21.67
CA TYR A 182 -1.62 5.07 -20.90
C TYR A 182 -0.87 6.35 -20.50
N TYR A 183 -1.59 7.39 -20.12
CA TYR A 183 -1.00 8.70 -19.83
C TYR A 183 0.11 8.61 -18.78
N PHE A 184 -0.14 7.90 -17.66
CA PHE A 184 0.83 7.73 -16.57
C PHE A 184 2.05 6.90 -16.99
N GLN A 185 1.91 6.02 -17.99
CA GLN A 185 3.03 5.27 -18.56
C GLN A 185 3.89 6.18 -19.45
N GLU A 186 3.26 7.09 -20.23
CA GLU A 186 3.99 8.13 -20.98
C GLU A 186 4.76 9.07 -20.03
N VAL A 187 4.13 9.48 -18.91
CA VAL A 187 4.79 10.28 -17.86
C VAL A 187 5.98 9.52 -17.28
N ALA A 188 5.78 8.28 -16.82
CA ALA A 188 6.85 7.46 -16.25
C ALA A 188 8.03 7.28 -17.22
N THR A 189 7.77 6.96 -18.50
CA THR A 189 8.81 6.83 -19.52
C THR A 189 9.55 8.15 -19.75
N ARG A 190 8.84 9.29 -19.84
CA ARG A 190 9.45 10.61 -20.01
C ARG A 190 10.35 10.98 -18.83
N GLU A 191 9.87 10.78 -17.60
CA GLU A 191 10.59 11.11 -16.36
C GLU A 191 11.88 10.28 -16.21
N VAL A 192 11.86 9.00 -16.60
CA VAL A 192 13.07 8.16 -16.60
C VAL A 192 14.05 8.61 -17.69
N ILE A 193 13.59 8.79 -18.94
CA ILE A 193 14.47 9.18 -20.04
C ILE A 193 15.10 10.56 -19.75
N LEU A 194 14.35 11.51 -19.18
CA LEU A 194 14.85 12.81 -18.79
C LEU A 194 16.03 12.70 -17.81
N ARG A 195 15.90 11.88 -16.77
CA ARG A 195 16.95 11.63 -15.77
C ARG A 195 18.18 10.96 -16.38
N ILE A 196 17.96 9.95 -17.23
CA ILE A 196 19.02 9.30 -18.00
C ILE A 196 19.80 10.32 -18.85
N MET A 197 19.10 11.22 -19.54
CA MET A 197 19.71 12.27 -20.35
C MET A 197 20.45 13.33 -19.52
N ARG A 198 20.03 13.56 -18.27
CA ARG A 198 20.75 14.38 -17.27
C ARG A 198 21.95 13.67 -16.63
N GLY A 199 22.26 12.45 -17.06
CA GLY A 199 23.39 11.67 -16.55
C GLY A 199 23.12 10.91 -15.26
N GLN A 200 21.87 10.91 -14.77
CA GLN A 200 21.48 10.18 -13.57
C GLN A 200 21.58 8.67 -13.81
N ARG A 201 22.17 7.93 -12.85
CA ARG A 201 22.39 6.48 -12.98
C ARG A 201 21.58 5.64 -12.01
N ARG A 202 20.98 6.23 -10.98
CA ARG A 202 20.10 5.53 -10.04
C ARG A 202 18.70 6.14 -10.13
N ILE A 203 17.73 5.35 -10.58
CA ILE A 203 16.37 5.81 -10.89
C ILE A 203 15.36 4.79 -10.36
N LEU A 204 14.31 5.26 -9.68
CA LEU A 204 13.22 4.42 -9.17
C LEU A 204 11.88 4.76 -9.82
N LEU A 205 11.10 3.75 -10.19
CA LEU A 205 9.67 3.87 -10.50
C LEU A 205 8.84 3.10 -9.47
N THR A 206 7.82 3.76 -8.91
CA THR A 206 6.88 3.14 -7.99
C THR A 206 5.49 3.12 -8.61
N MET A 207 5.06 1.97 -9.13
CA MET A 207 3.81 1.84 -9.86
C MET A 207 3.03 0.62 -9.40
N ALA A 208 1.79 0.79 -8.94
CA ALA A 208 0.96 -0.28 -8.41
C ALA A 208 0.87 -1.50 -9.35
N THR A 209 0.73 -2.70 -8.80
CA THR A 209 0.57 -3.92 -9.59
C THR A 209 -0.64 -3.82 -10.51
N GLY A 210 -0.51 -4.34 -11.74
CA GLY A 210 -1.54 -4.24 -12.77
C GLY A 210 -1.41 -3.00 -13.67
N THR A 211 -0.53 -2.05 -13.35
CA THR A 211 -0.37 -0.81 -14.14
C THR A 211 0.60 -0.93 -15.33
N GLY A 212 1.19 -2.11 -15.57
CA GLY A 212 2.02 -2.39 -16.74
C GLY A 212 3.51 -2.03 -16.62
N LYS A 213 4.13 -2.21 -15.44
CA LYS A 213 5.57 -1.94 -15.21
C LYS A 213 6.50 -2.50 -16.30
N THR A 214 6.34 -3.78 -16.66
CA THR A 214 7.13 -4.43 -17.73
C THR A 214 6.95 -3.76 -19.09
N PHE A 215 5.75 -3.24 -19.39
CA PHE A 215 5.49 -2.50 -20.63
C PHE A 215 6.16 -1.12 -20.62
N VAL A 216 6.19 -0.44 -19.46
CA VAL A 216 6.95 0.81 -19.29
C VAL A 216 8.45 0.57 -19.49
N ALA A 217 9.01 -0.48 -18.89
CA ALA A 217 10.40 -0.89 -19.11
C ALA A 217 10.69 -1.14 -20.60
N PHE A 218 9.80 -1.87 -21.28
CA PHE A 218 9.88 -2.10 -22.73
C PHE A 218 9.89 -0.78 -23.52
N GLN A 219 9.00 0.16 -23.23
CA GLN A 219 8.93 1.45 -23.95
C GLN A 219 10.17 2.32 -23.70
N ILE A 220 10.74 2.30 -22.49
CA ILE A 220 12.01 2.98 -22.18
C ILE A 220 13.14 2.39 -23.02
N VAL A 221 13.31 1.06 -23.02
CA VAL A 221 14.35 0.39 -23.82
C VAL A 221 14.12 0.60 -25.31
N TRP A 222 12.87 0.55 -25.77
CA TRP A 222 12.50 0.82 -27.16
C TRP A 222 12.97 2.20 -27.60
N LYS A 223 12.61 3.24 -26.85
CA LYS A 223 12.99 4.62 -27.18
C LYS A 223 14.50 4.82 -27.11
N LEU A 224 15.19 4.23 -26.13
CA LEU A 224 16.65 4.34 -25.97
C LEU A 224 17.44 3.62 -27.08
N LEU A 225 17.02 2.42 -27.47
CA LEU A 225 17.70 1.63 -28.51
C LEU A 225 17.36 2.12 -29.92
N LYS A 226 16.08 2.39 -30.20
CA LYS A 226 15.67 2.81 -31.54
C LYS A 226 16.12 4.23 -31.89
N SER A 227 16.36 5.07 -30.90
CA SER A 227 17.05 6.36 -31.09
C SER A 227 18.58 6.25 -31.12
N ARG A 228 19.14 5.03 -30.97
CA ARG A 228 20.58 4.76 -30.84
C ARG A 228 21.25 5.53 -29.70
N TRP A 229 20.48 6.04 -28.74
CA TRP A 229 21.01 6.89 -27.68
C TRP A 229 21.98 6.13 -26.78
N LEU A 230 21.65 4.88 -26.43
CA LEU A 230 22.54 4.02 -25.65
C LEU A 230 23.80 3.62 -26.45
N GLU A 231 23.64 3.24 -27.72
CA GLU A 231 24.76 2.83 -28.59
C GLU A 231 25.79 3.96 -28.72
N ASN A 232 25.30 5.19 -28.89
CA ASN A 232 26.18 6.34 -29.04
C ASN A 232 27.07 6.52 -27.80
N ARG A 233 26.66 6.12 -26.57
CA ARG A 233 27.48 6.27 -25.35
C ARG A 233 28.80 5.53 -25.42
N HIS A 234 28.85 4.42 -26.16
CA HIS A 234 30.04 3.59 -26.33
C HIS A 234 30.27 3.30 -27.82
N PRO A 235 30.81 4.28 -28.58
CA PRO A 235 31.08 4.11 -30.00
C PRO A 235 32.00 2.91 -30.23
N GLY A 236 31.51 1.91 -30.97
CA GLY A 236 32.26 0.69 -31.28
C GLY A 236 31.76 -0.60 -30.61
N ARG A 237 30.73 -0.55 -29.76
CA ARG A 237 29.99 -1.75 -29.33
C ARG A 237 28.47 -1.53 -29.30
N PRO A 238 27.65 -2.59 -29.49
CA PRO A 238 26.20 -2.47 -29.34
C PRO A 238 25.81 -2.11 -27.91
N ALA A 239 24.63 -1.52 -27.78
CA ALA A 239 24.01 -1.25 -26.50
C ALA A 239 23.57 -2.56 -25.82
N ARG A 240 23.86 -2.69 -24.53
CA ARG A 240 23.61 -3.90 -23.75
C ARG A 240 22.71 -3.60 -22.57
N VAL A 241 21.60 -4.33 -22.48
CA VAL A 241 20.59 -4.16 -21.42
C VAL A 241 20.44 -5.47 -20.64
N LEU A 242 20.44 -5.39 -19.33
CA LEU A 242 20.13 -6.50 -18.43
C LEU A 242 18.77 -6.26 -17.77
N PHE A 243 17.85 -7.20 -17.88
CA PHE A 243 16.59 -7.24 -17.14
C PHE A 243 16.68 -8.31 -16.05
N LEU A 244 16.57 -7.88 -14.80
CA LEU A 244 16.57 -8.75 -13.62
C LEU A 244 15.17 -8.84 -13.01
N ALA A 245 14.77 -10.06 -12.71
CA ALA A 245 13.54 -10.35 -11.99
C ALA A 245 13.78 -11.22 -10.76
N ASP A 246 12.84 -11.19 -9.83
CA ASP A 246 12.84 -12.03 -8.63
C ASP A 246 12.58 -13.52 -8.95
N ARG A 247 11.77 -13.81 -9.98
CA ARG A 247 11.30 -15.17 -10.30
C ARG A 247 11.37 -15.48 -11.78
N VAL A 248 11.54 -16.77 -12.10
CA VAL A 248 11.59 -17.30 -13.48
C VAL A 248 10.39 -16.82 -14.30
N VAL A 249 9.17 -16.93 -13.77
CA VAL A 249 7.94 -16.52 -14.47
C VAL A 249 7.94 -15.03 -14.83
N LEU A 250 8.46 -14.16 -13.94
CA LEU A 250 8.57 -12.72 -14.20
C LEU A 250 9.65 -12.41 -15.25
N ARG A 251 10.79 -13.11 -15.19
CA ARG A 251 11.85 -13.04 -16.21
C ARG A 251 11.30 -13.44 -17.58
N ASP A 252 10.58 -14.55 -17.66
CA ASP A 252 10.06 -15.09 -18.92
C ASP A 252 8.97 -14.20 -19.51
N GLN A 253 8.12 -13.61 -18.66
CA GLN A 253 7.16 -12.58 -19.07
C GLN A 253 7.86 -11.36 -19.71
N ALA A 254 8.96 -10.89 -19.10
CA ALA A 254 9.76 -9.81 -19.67
C ALA A 254 10.42 -10.24 -21.00
N TYR A 255 11.05 -11.43 -21.04
CA TYR A 255 11.67 -11.98 -22.25
C TYR A 255 10.69 -12.03 -23.43
N ASN A 256 9.45 -12.47 -23.18
CA ASN A 256 8.38 -12.54 -24.17
C ASN A 256 7.89 -11.16 -24.61
N THR A 257 7.74 -10.21 -23.67
CA THR A 257 7.36 -8.82 -23.98
C THR A 257 8.37 -8.16 -24.93
N PHE A 258 9.65 -8.51 -24.79
CA PHE A 258 10.73 -7.96 -25.61
C PHE A 258 10.94 -8.70 -26.95
N SER A 259 10.10 -9.68 -27.30
CA SER A 259 10.17 -10.39 -28.59
C SER A 259 10.11 -9.49 -29.83
N LEU A 260 9.54 -8.29 -29.70
CA LEU A 260 9.47 -7.28 -30.77
C LEU A 260 10.84 -6.69 -31.16
N PHE A 261 11.90 -6.96 -30.39
CA PHE A 261 13.27 -6.64 -30.78
C PHE A 261 13.89 -7.68 -31.71
N SER A 262 13.37 -8.91 -31.69
CA SER A 262 13.81 -9.98 -32.56
C SER A 262 13.29 -9.76 -33.97
N THR A 263 14.12 -10.07 -34.95
CA THR A 263 13.73 -10.10 -36.36
C THR A 263 13.96 -11.53 -36.85
N GLY A 264 13.27 -11.98 -37.90
CA GLY A 264 13.45 -13.35 -38.41
C GLY A 264 14.88 -13.71 -38.82
N THR A 265 15.81 -12.75 -38.84
CA THR A 265 17.24 -12.93 -39.15
C THR A 265 18.18 -12.63 -37.97
N SER A 266 17.68 -12.07 -36.86
CA SER A 266 18.50 -11.72 -35.68
C SER A 266 17.72 -11.91 -34.38
N GLU A 267 18.32 -12.64 -33.43
CA GLU A 267 17.81 -12.81 -32.07
C GLU A 267 18.72 -12.05 -31.08
N PRO A 268 18.41 -10.79 -30.75
CA PRO A 268 19.24 -10.00 -29.84
C PRO A 268 19.04 -10.41 -28.37
N ARG A 269 18.01 -11.20 -28.04
CA ARG A 269 17.70 -11.58 -26.67
C ARG A 269 18.49 -12.81 -26.22
N PHE A 270 18.76 -12.87 -24.93
CA PHE A 270 19.43 -13.99 -24.28
C PHE A 270 18.85 -14.26 -22.91
N LEU A 271 18.50 -15.51 -22.66
CA LEU A 271 18.05 -16.00 -21.37
C LEU A 271 19.26 -16.53 -20.61
N ILE A 272 19.48 -16.05 -19.39
CA ILE A 272 20.58 -16.51 -18.53
C ILE A 272 20.10 -17.75 -17.75
N GLU A 273 20.71 -18.92 -18.01
CA GLU A 273 20.27 -20.23 -17.51
C GLU A 273 21.39 -21.03 -16.80
N GLY A 274 22.12 -20.41 -15.88
CA GLY A 274 23.06 -21.12 -14.99
C GLY A 274 24.34 -21.65 -15.64
N HIS A 275 24.46 -21.55 -16.95
CA HIS A 275 25.69 -21.80 -17.71
C HIS A 275 26.33 -20.46 -18.14
N PRO A 276 27.63 -20.45 -18.48
CA PRO A 276 28.31 -19.24 -18.96
C PRO A 276 27.51 -18.54 -20.08
N PRO A 277 27.34 -17.21 -19.98
CA PRO A 277 26.45 -16.46 -20.88
C PRO A 277 27.09 -16.24 -22.26
N ASN A 278 26.26 -16.13 -23.30
CA ASN A 278 26.72 -15.70 -24.61
C ASN A 278 26.87 -14.17 -24.61
N LEU A 279 28.10 -13.68 -24.74
CA LEU A 279 28.44 -12.24 -24.69
C LEU A 279 28.16 -11.46 -26.00
N ASN A 280 27.66 -12.13 -27.05
CA ASN A 280 27.37 -11.55 -28.36
C ASN A 280 25.89 -11.16 -28.55
N ARG A 281 25.16 -10.98 -27.44
CA ARG A 281 23.74 -10.60 -27.44
C ARG A 281 23.60 -9.19 -26.89
N ASP A 282 22.42 -8.60 -27.05
CA ASP A 282 22.17 -7.20 -26.70
C ASP A 282 21.22 -7.07 -25.50
N LEU A 283 20.25 -7.99 -25.37
CA LEU A 283 19.21 -7.96 -24.36
C LEU A 283 19.29 -9.22 -23.49
N TYR A 284 19.64 -9.07 -22.23
CA TYR A 284 19.86 -10.17 -21.30
C TYR A 284 18.75 -10.24 -20.27
N PHE A 285 18.25 -11.44 -19.99
CA PHE A 285 17.17 -11.67 -19.04
C PHE A 285 17.61 -12.72 -18.02
N GLY A 286 17.58 -12.36 -16.74
CA GLY A 286 18.04 -13.23 -15.66
C GLY A 286 17.23 -13.08 -14.40
N ILE A 287 17.42 -14.04 -13.48
CA ILE A 287 16.96 -13.91 -12.10
C ILE A 287 18.14 -13.79 -11.17
N TYR A 288 17.95 -13.09 -10.04
CA TYR A 288 19.00 -12.84 -9.06
C TYR A 288 19.71 -14.10 -8.60
N GLN A 289 18.95 -15.14 -8.27
CA GLN A 289 19.48 -16.40 -7.78
C GLN A 289 20.43 -17.03 -8.79
N THR A 290 20.05 -17.08 -10.08
CA THR A 290 20.88 -17.62 -11.15
C THR A 290 22.17 -16.81 -11.36
N LEU A 291 22.09 -15.48 -11.28
CA LEU A 291 23.29 -14.65 -11.43
C LEU A 291 24.26 -14.82 -10.25
N TRP A 292 23.73 -14.99 -9.03
CA TRP A 292 24.53 -15.12 -7.82
C TRP A 292 25.04 -16.55 -7.56
N SER A 293 24.45 -17.55 -8.21
CA SER A 293 24.92 -18.94 -8.11
C SER A 293 26.39 -19.06 -8.53
N PRO A 294 27.25 -19.67 -7.70
CA PRO A 294 28.63 -19.97 -8.08
C PRO A 294 28.68 -21.13 -9.07
N SER A 295 29.65 -21.07 -10.00
CA SER A 295 30.03 -22.18 -10.85
C SER A 295 30.83 -23.24 -10.07
N GLU A 296 31.14 -24.38 -10.71
CA GLU A 296 32.04 -25.39 -10.15
C GLU A 296 33.43 -24.83 -9.81
N GLU A 297 33.85 -23.76 -10.49
CA GLU A 297 35.11 -23.04 -10.26
C GLU A 297 34.99 -21.93 -9.19
N GLY A 298 33.83 -21.78 -8.54
CA GLY A 298 33.58 -20.81 -7.47
C GLY A 298 33.27 -19.39 -7.94
N LYS A 299 33.31 -19.10 -9.25
CA LYS A 299 32.93 -17.80 -9.81
C LYS A 299 31.42 -17.67 -9.94
N ARG A 300 30.85 -16.55 -9.54
CA ARG A 300 29.42 -16.28 -9.74
C ARG A 300 29.15 -15.88 -11.18
N LEU A 301 27.96 -16.20 -11.68
CA LEU A 301 27.64 -16.03 -13.08
C LEU A 301 27.68 -14.58 -13.55
N PHE A 302 27.36 -13.61 -12.68
CA PHE A 302 27.49 -12.19 -13.02
C PHE A 302 28.95 -11.76 -13.25
N GLU A 303 29.92 -12.42 -12.62
CA GLU A 303 31.36 -12.15 -12.76
C GLU A 303 31.91 -12.64 -14.11
N CYS A 304 31.14 -13.45 -14.84
CA CYS A 304 31.47 -13.84 -16.21
C CYS A 304 31.24 -12.72 -17.23
N PHE A 305 30.49 -11.68 -16.86
CA PHE A 305 30.36 -10.45 -17.64
C PHE A 305 31.40 -9.43 -17.17
N PRO A 306 32.00 -8.62 -18.05
CA PRO A 306 32.79 -7.47 -17.63
C PRO A 306 31.98 -6.47 -16.76
N PRO A 307 32.59 -5.76 -15.79
CA PRO A 307 31.89 -4.78 -14.94
C PRO A 307 31.24 -3.59 -15.69
N ASP A 308 31.75 -3.27 -16.89
CA ASP A 308 31.28 -2.21 -17.79
C ASP A 308 30.50 -2.76 -19.01
N PHE A 309 30.07 -4.01 -18.93
CA PHE A 309 29.41 -4.72 -20.02
C PHE A 309 28.02 -4.15 -20.34
N PHE A 310 27.23 -3.85 -19.31
CA PHE A 310 25.86 -3.35 -19.46
C PHE A 310 25.80 -1.82 -19.44
N ASP A 311 24.96 -1.25 -20.29
CA ASP A 311 24.67 0.19 -20.31
C ASP A 311 23.45 0.54 -19.44
N LEU A 312 22.51 -0.42 -19.32
CA LEU A 312 21.29 -0.31 -18.53
C LEU A 312 20.98 -1.64 -17.84
N VAL A 313 20.73 -1.59 -16.53
CA VAL A 313 20.21 -2.69 -15.72
C VAL A 313 18.82 -2.30 -15.21
N ILE A 314 17.81 -3.07 -15.59
CA ILE A 314 16.43 -2.91 -15.15
C ILE A 314 16.15 -3.96 -14.09
N ILE A 315 15.56 -3.53 -12.98
CA ILE A 315 15.19 -4.40 -11.88
C ILE A 315 13.68 -4.33 -11.68
N ASP A 316 13.00 -5.46 -11.85
CA ASP A 316 11.61 -5.61 -11.45
C ASP A 316 11.49 -6.12 -10.01
N GLU A 317 10.50 -5.61 -9.26
CA GLU A 317 10.25 -5.93 -7.85
C GLU A 317 11.48 -5.69 -6.93
N CYS A 318 12.16 -4.55 -7.11
CA CYS A 318 13.42 -4.15 -6.42
C CYS A 318 13.36 -4.02 -4.89
N HIS A 319 12.22 -4.33 -4.26
CA HIS A 319 11.97 -4.22 -2.81
C HIS A 319 12.12 -5.53 -2.04
N ARG A 320 12.24 -6.69 -2.70
CA ARG A 320 12.32 -7.97 -1.99
C ARG A 320 13.71 -8.22 -1.41
N SER A 321 13.73 -8.89 -0.25
CA SER A 321 14.83 -9.11 0.70
C SER A 321 16.11 -9.69 0.09
N GLY A 322 16.87 -8.83 -0.57
CA GLY A 322 18.14 -9.17 -1.20
C GLY A 322 19.15 -8.03 -1.18
N TRP A 323 18.96 -6.98 -0.35
CA TRP A 323 19.90 -5.85 -0.31
C TRP A 323 21.36 -6.29 -0.06
N GLY A 324 21.61 -7.45 0.55
CA GLY A 324 22.94 -8.06 0.55
C GLY A 324 23.33 -8.62 -0.82
N THR A 325 22.65 -9.67 -1.27
CA THR A 325 22.96 -10.48 -2.46
C THR A 325 22.89 -9.69 -3.78
N TRP A 326 21.89 -8.84 -3.93
CA TRP A 326 21.64 -8.07 -5.15
C TRP A 326 22.57 -6.88 -5.25
N ARG A 327 22.93 -6.29 -4.11
CA ARG A 327 23.86 -5.17 -4.08
C ARG A 327 25.21 -5.56 -4.64
N GLU A 328 25.68 -6.79 -4.43
CA GLU A 328 26.92 -7.24 -5.06
C GLU A 328 26.84 -7.21 -6.60
N ILE A 329 25.72 -7.64 -7.18
CA ILE A 329 25.48 -7.60 -8.64
C ILE A 329 25.39 -6.15 -9.12
N LEU A 330 24.66 -5.30 -8.40
CA LEU A 330 24.50 -3.89 -8.77
C LEU A 330 25.81 -3.10 -8.61
N ASP A 331 26.55 -3.33 -7.53
CA ASP A 331 27.84 -2.68 -7.28
C ASP A 331 28.88 -3.15 -8.32
N TYR A 332 28.81 -4.41 -8.77
CA TYR A 332 29.63 -4.92 -9.87
C TYR A 332 29.35 -4.19 -11.19
N PHE A 333 28.07 -3.98 -11.52
CA PHE A 333 27.66 -3.23 -12.71
C PHE A 333 27.47 -1.72 -12.46
N ALA A 334 28.14 -1.14 -11.46
CA ALA A 334 27.87 0.23 -11.01
C ALA A 334 28.02 1.32 -12.08
N SER A 335 28.77 1.05 -13.16
CA SER A 335 28.93 1.96 -14.29
C SER A 335 27.65 2.13 -15.13
N ALA A 336 26.77 1.11 -15.11
CA ALA A 336 25.49 1.11 -15.81
C ALA A 336 24.47 2.05 -15.16
N ILE A 337 23.46 2.42 -15.95
CA ILE A 337 22.23 3.01 -15.42
C ILE A 337 21.43 1.91 -14.75
N HIS A 338 20.95 2.12 -13.53
CA HIS A 338 20.08 1.20 -12.81
C HIS A 338 18.68 1.80 -12.69
N LEU A 339 17.72 1.12 -13.30
CA LEU A 339 16.29 1.44 -13.21
C LEU A 339 15.61 0.41 -12.31
N GLY A 340 15.30 0.81 -11.08
CA GLY A 340 14.47 0.03 -10.17
C GLY A 340 12.99 0.25 -10.44
N MET A 341 12.20 -0.82 -10.38
CA MET A 341 10.74 -0.76 -10.44
C MET A 341 10.15 -1.51 -9.25
N THR A 342 9.17 -0.93 -8.58
CA THR A 342 8.45 -1.55 -7.45
C THR A 342 6.97 -1.25 -7.52
N ALA A 343 6.15 -2.17 -7.00
CA ALA A 343 4.72 -1.98 -6.82
C ALA A 343 4.33 -1.27 -5.50
N THR A 344 5.29 -1.13 -4.60
CA THR A 344 5.04 -0.76 -3.21
C THR A 344 5.73 0.57 -2.89
N PRO A 345 5.03 1.53 -2.27
CA PRO A 345 5.63 2.78 -1.83
C PRO A 345 6.72 2.53 -0.79
N LYS A 346 7.42 3.59 -0.39
CA LYS A 346 8.41 3.52 0.67
C LYS A 346 7.75 3.03 1.96
N GLN A 347 8.26 1.93 2.50
CA GLN A 347 7.85 1.23 3.71
C GLN A 347 9.11 0.86 4.49
N ASP A 348 8.98 0.52 5.76
CA ASP A 348 10.12 0.06 6.58
C ASP A 348 10.91 -1.08 5.93
N GLU A 349 10.20 -2.00 5.30
CA GLU A 349 10.78 -3.20 4.69
C GLU A 349 11.59 -2.91 3.42
N ASN A 350 11.47 -1.72 2.81
CA ASN A 350 12.12 -1.38 1.53
C ASN A 350 12.86 -0.03 1.53
N VAL A 351 13.19 0.50 2.72
CA VAL A 351 13.89 1.80 2.86
C VAL A 351 15.21 1.82 2.08
N ASP A 352 15.98 0.74 2.12
CA ASP A 352 17.26 0.62 1.41
C ASP A 352 17.11 0.75 -0.11
N THR A 353 16.02 0.20 -0.67
CA THR A 353 15.69 0.34 -2.10
C THR A 353 15.54 1.81 -2.47
N TYR A 354 14.77 2.57 -1.69
CA TYR A 354 14.60 4.01 -1.93
C TYR A 354 15.92 4.77 -1.69
N ALA A 355 16.67 4.41 -0.66
CA ALA A 355 17.96 5.03 -0.37
C ALA A 355 18.95 4.89 -1.54
N TYR A 356 18.95 3.74 -2.22
CA TYR A 356 19.82 3.51 -3.37
C TYR A 356 19.31 4.15 -4.65
N PHE A 357 18.08 3.82 -5.07
CA PHE A 357 17.57 4.24 -6.38
C PHE A 357 17.17 5.72 -6.41
N CYS A 358 16.86 6.33 -5.26
CA CYS A 358 16.59 7.76 -5.15
C CYS A 358 17.82 8.56 -4.65
N SER A 359 19.01 7.95 -4.55
CA SER A 359 20.23 8.61 -4.06
C SER A 359 20.67 9.83 -4.87
N GLU A 360 20.25 9.92 -6.13
CA GLU A 360 20.55 11.02 -7.05
C GLU A 360 19.37 11.98 -7.23
N GLU A 361 18.20 11.69 -6.64
CA GLU A 361 17.02 12.58 -6.71
C GLU A 361 17.20 13.79 -5.79
N PRO A 362 16.63 14.95 -6.16
CA PRO A 362 16.61 16.11 -5.29
C PRO A 362 15.77 15.83 -4.04
N GLU A 363 16.19 16.45 -2.95
CA GLU A 363 15.47 16.39 -1.69
C GLU A 363 14.33 17.42 -1.70
N VAL A 364 13.12 16.96 -1.40
CA VAL A 364 11.90 17.78 -1.40
C VAL A 364 11.20 17.66 -0.05
N TYR A 365 10.43 18.68 0.34
CA TYR A 365 9.59 18.58 1.54
C TYR A 365 8.56 17.47 1.38
N ILE A 366 8.38 16.68 2.45
CA ILE A 366 7.31 15.67 2.53
C ILE A 366 5.94 16.35 2.40
N ASP A 367 5.82 17.52 2.99
CA ASP A 367 4.66 18.39 2.90
C ASP A 367 5.14 19.83 2.63
N PRO A 368 4.94 20.37 1.41
CA PRO A 368 5.36 21.73 1.08
C PRO A 368 4.71 22.80 1.95
N GLU A 369 3.51 22.55 2.50
CA GLU A 369 2.81 23.47 3.40
C GLU A 369 3.28 23.34 4.85
N ARG A 370 3.95 22.22 5.18
CA ARG A 370 4.49 21.91 6.51
C ARG A 370 5.95 21.43 6.42
N PRO A 371 6.92 22.33 6.11
CA PRO A 371 8.34 21.98 5.95
C PRO A 371 8.95 21.25 7.16
N GLU A 372 8.42 21.48 8.35
CA GLU A 372 8.83 20.85 9.60
C GLU A 372 8.54 19.34 9.66
N ARG A 373 7.76 18.80 8.72
CA ARG A 373 7.54 17.34 8.57
C ARG A 373 8.75 16.65 7.92
N GLY A 374 9.76 17.41 7.54
CA GLY A 374 11.01 16.91 7.00
C GLY A 374 10.98 16.77 5.48
N THR A 375 12.05 16.20 4.98
CA THR A 375 12.32 16.06 3.55
C THR A 375 12.53 14.61 3.15
N TRP A 376 12.34 14.33 1.87
CA TRP A 376 12.60 13.02 1.30
C TRP A 376 12.99 13.13 -0.16
N ARG A 377 13.50 12.03 -0.72
CA ARG A 377 13.86 11.90 -2.13
C ARG A 377 12.84 11.01 -2.82
N PRO A 378 11.87 11.60 -3.55
CA PRO A 378 10.80 10.83 -4.18
C PRO A 378 11.37 10.01 -5.35
N PRO A 379 10.77 8.86 -5.69
CA PRO A 379 11.10 8.15 -6.92
C PRO A 379 10.77 9.03 -8.14
N ALA A 380 11.33 8.68 -9.29
CA ALA A 380 11.19 9.46 -10.52
C ALA A 380 9.73 9.67 -10.94
N TYR A 381 8.88 8.69 -10.65
CA TYR A 381 7.43 8.80 -10.81
C TYR A 381 6.70 7.81 -9.89
N GLN A 382 5.49 8.18 -9.47
CA GLN A 382 4.62 7.35 -8.63
C GLN A 382 3.22 7.24 -9.21
N TYR A 383 2.68 6.03 -9.22
CA TYR A 383 1.29 5.78 -9.62
C TYR A 383 0.66 4.72 -8.72
N SER A 384 -0.24 5.16 -7.83
CA SER A 384 -0.78 4.34 -6.75
C SER A 384 -1.95 3.45 -7.18
N LEU A 385 -2.30 2.49 -6.32
CA LEU A 385 -3.49 1.65 -6.53
C LEU A 385 -4.75 2.54 -6.47
N GLY A 386 -4.82 3.46 -5.50
CA GLY A 386 -5.92 4.42 -5.38
C GLY A 386 -6.10 5.28 -6.64
N GLN A 387 -5.01 5.83 -7.18
CA GLN A 387 -5.06 6.61 -8.43
C GLN A 387 -5.51 5.74 -9.62
N GLY A 388 -5.01 4.51 -9.72
CA GLY A 388 -5.43 3.56 -10.77
C GLY A 388 -6.91 3.22 -10.73
N ILE A 389 -7.51 3.12 -9.53
CA ILE A 389 -8.95 2.91 -9.34
C ILE A 389 -9.72 4.18 -9.72
N GLU A 390 -9.28 5.35 -9.24
CA GLU A 390 -9.93 6.64 -9.50
C GLU A 390 -9.96 6.98 -10.99
N ASP A 391 -8.86 6.72 -11.70
CA ASP A 391 -8.80 6.94 -13.15
C ASP A 391 -9.55 5.85 -13.93
N GLY A 392 -9.89 4.72 -13.30
CA GLY A 392 -10.64 3.61 -13.88
C GLY A 392 -9.83 2.63 -14.72
N PHE A 393 -8.51 2.61 -14.52
CA PHE A 393 -7.56 1.65 -15.11
C PHE A 393 -7.41 0.37 -14.27
N LEU A 394 -7.72 0.44 -12.97
CA LEU A 394 -7.74 -0.70 -12.06
C LEU A 394 -9.15 -0.96 -11.54
N ALA A 395 -9.40 -2.21 -11.20
CA ALA A 395 -10.63 -2.70 -10.62
C ALA A 395 -10.83 -2.16 -9.21
N THR A 396 -12.05 -1.74 -8.89
CA THR A 396 -12.46 -1.42 -7.51
C THR A 396 -12.71 -2.71 -6.70
N TYR A 397 -12.90 -2.61 -5.38
CA TYR A 397 -13.09 -3.78 -4.52
C TYR A 397 -14.13 -3.63 -3.41
N LYS A 398 -14.70 -4.76 -2.98
CA LYS A 398 -15.51 -4.91 -1.75
C LYS A 398 -14.75 -5.73 -0.72
N VAL A 399 -14.84 -5.38 0.56
CA VAL A 399 -14.18 -6.10 1.65
C VAL A 399 -15.21 -6.77 2.53
N HIS A 400 -15.06 -8.08 2.74
CA HIS A 400 -15.81 -8.90 3.67
C HIS A 400 -14.88 -9.28 4.82
N VAL A 401 -15.04 -8.65 5.98
CA VAL A 401 -14.29 -9.02 7.17
C VAL A 401 -15.11 -10.05 7.95
N VAL A 402 -14.51 -11.20 8.22
CA VAL A 402 -15.17 -12.33 8.87
C VAL A 402 -14.32 -12.79 10.05
N ARG A 403 -14.93 -13.02 11.21
CA ARG A 403 -14.23 -13.56 12.38
C ARG A 403 -14.94 -14.78 12.93
N THR A 404 -14.19 -15.82 13.26
CA THR A 404 -14.74 -16.98 13.98
C THR A 404 -14.76 -16.71 15.48
N THR A 405 -15.57 -17.46 16.21
CA THR A 405 -15.62 -17.44 17.69
C THR A 405 -14.23 -17.58 18.32
N VAL A 406 -13.44 -18.54 17.81
CA VAL A 406 -12.09 -18.82 18.31
C VAL A 406 -11.10 -17.70 17.97
N ASP A 407 -11.28 -17.00 16.84
CA ASP A 407 -10.45 -15.84 16.49
C ASP A 407 -10.72 -14.61 17.36
N VAL A 408 -11.96 -14.42 17.82
CA VAL A 408 -12.32 -13.30 18.71
C VAL A 408 -11.90 -13.57 20.15
N GLN A 409 -12.13 -14.79 20.64
CA GLN A 409 -11.91 -15.13 22.05
C GLN A 409 -10.46 -15.56 22.35
N GLY A 410 -9.75 -16.09 21.35
CA GLY A 410 -8.53 -16.86 21.57
C GLY A 410 -8.83 -18.28 22.08
N LEU A 411 -7.85 -19.16 21.96
CA LEU A 411 -7.96 -20.56 22.37
C LEU A 411 -7.08 -20.84 23.58
N LYS A 412 -7.69 -21.31 24.67
CA LYS A 412 -7.02 -21.95 25.79
C LYS A 412 -7.20 -23.46 25.68
N LEU A 413 -6.12 -24.22 25.84
CA LEU A 413 -6.19 -25.67 25.72
C LEU A 413 -7.01 -26.31 26.85
N GLU A 414 -6.94 -25.74 28.06
CA GLU A 414 -7.71 -26.19 29.22
C GLU A 414 -9.21 -26.10 28.95
N ASP A 415 -9.69 -24.91 28.53
CA ASP A 415 -11.10 -24.68 28.17
C ASP A 415 -11.55 -25.61 27.02
N ALA A 416 -10.68 -25.87 26.03
CA ALA A 416 -10.98 -26.77 24.93
C ALA A 416 -11.20 -28.22 25.39
N ILE A 417 -10.34 -28.72 26.29
CA ILE A 417 -10.47 -30.06 26.88
C ILE A 417 -11.74 -30.15 27.71
N GLU A 418 -12.07 -29.11 28.49
CA GLU A 418 -13.32 -29.05 29.26
C GLU A 418 -14.57 -29.10 28.37
N GLN A 419 -14.49 -28.54 27.16
CA GLN A 419 -15.54 -28.57 26.15
C GLN A 419 -15.58 -29.89 25.35
N GLY A 420 -14.70 -30.85 25.66
CA GLY A 420 -14.65 -32.18 25.05
C GLY A 420 -13.79 -32.26 23.78
N ALA A 421 -12.96 -31.26 23.50
CA ALA A 421 -12.01 -31.31 22.38
C ALA A 421 -10.84 -32.26 22.69
N GLU A 422 -10.43 -33.03 21.69
CA GLU A 422 -9.24 -33.86 21.73
C GLU A 422 -8.00 -33.01 21.41
N VAL A 423 -7.09 -32.91 22.38
CA VAL A 423 -5.85 -32.14 22.25
C VAL A 423 -4.64 -33.08 22.16
N PHE A 424 -3.94 -33.03 21.04
CA PHE A 424 -2.70 -33.77 20.80
C PHE A 424 -1.52 -32.82 20.91
N ILE A 425 -0.65 -33.04 21.91
CA ILE A 425 0.56 -32.25 22.13
C ILE A 425 1.78 -33.16 21.84
N PRO A 426 2.60 -32.82 20.84
CA PRO A 426 3.86 -33.53 20.59
C PRO A 426 4.82 -33.43 21.78
N GLY A 427 5.59 -34.48 22.03
CA GLY A 427 6.42 -34.60 23.25
C GLY A 427 7.55 -33.57 23.40
N ASP A 428 7.86 -32.83 22.33
CA ASP A 428 8.91 -31.81 22.27
C ASP A 428 8.36 -30.36 22.26
N VAL A 429 7.05 -30.18 22.41
CA VAL A 429 6.38 -28.86 22.34
C VAL A 429 5.82 -28.44 23.69
N GLU A 430 6.27 -27.27 24.19
CA GLU A 430 5.66 -26.62 25.34
C GLU A 430 4.44 -25.77 24.89
N PRO A 431 3.23 -26.07 25.39
CA PRO A 431 2.03 -25.33 25.01
C PRO A 431 2.02 -23.90 25.59
N ARG A 432 1.42 -22.97 24.85
CA ARG A 432 1.14 -21.60 25.32
C ARG A 432 -0.11 -21.59 26.21
N SER A 433 -0.20 -20.58 27.07
CA SER A 433 -1.40 -20.33 27.87
C SER A 433 -2.62 -19.95 27.04
N VAL A 434 -2.43 -19.15 25.98
CA VAL A 434 -3.47 -18.75 25.02
C VAL A 434 -2.87 -18.70 23.62
N TYR A 435 -3.62 -19.20 22.64
CA TYR A 435 -3.33 -19.09 21.23
C TYR A 435 -4.30 -18.10 20.57
N HIS A 436 -3.79 -17.25 19.69
CA HIS A 436 -4.59 -16.33 18.89
C HIS A 436 -4.36 -16.59 17.39
N THR A 437 -5.09 -15.86 16.54
CA THR A 437 -5.05 -15.98 15.07
C THR A 437 -3.64 -16.12 14.46
N PRO A 438 -2.59 -15.39 14.91
CA PRO A 438 -1.24 -15.55 14.34
C PRO A 438 -0.58 -16.91 14.60
N GLN A 439 -1.02 -17.66 15.61
CA GLN A 439 -0.51 -18.99 15.94
C GLN A 439 -1.30 -20.12 15.27
N PHE A 440 -2.56 -19.89 14.91
CA PHE A 440 -3.41 -20.90 14.27
C PHE A 440 -2.82 -21.35 12.92
N GLU A 441 -2.81 -22.66 12.70
CA GLU A 441 -2.17 -23.40 11.61
C GLU A 441 -0.64 -23.25 11.50
N ARG A 442 0.00 -22.42 12.36
CA ARG A 442 1.47 -22.31 12.46
C ARG A 442 2.04 -23.15 13.59
N GLU A 443 1.50 -22.97 14.78
CA GLU A 443 1.91 -23.66 16.01
C GLU A 443 0.86 -24.68 16.46
N ILE A 444 -0.41 -24.38 16.16
CA ILE A 444 -1.57 -25.19 16.54
C ILE A 444 -2.52 -25.37 15.35
N THR A 445 -2.78 -26.62 14.96
CA THR A 445 -3.70 -26.99 13.88
C THR A 445 -5.11 -27.11 14.44
N LEU A 446 -6.06 -26.40 13.84
CA LEU A 446 -7.47 -26.34 14.23
C LEU A 446 -8.36 -26.74 13.05
N PRO A 447 -8.53 -28.04 12.76
CA PRO A 447 -9.29 -28.53 11.61
C PRO A 447 -10.75 -28.04 11.61
N ASP A 448 -11.38 -27.93 12.78
CA ASP A 448 -12.77 -27.48 12.89
C ASP A 448 -12.94 -26.01 12.54
N ARG A 449 -11.98 -25.16 12.94
CA ARG A 449 -11.93 -23.75 12.52
C ARG A 449 -11.80 -23.64 11.00
N THR A 450 -10.90 -24.43 10.41
CA THR A 450 -10.71 -24.45 8.95
C THR A 450 -11.96 -24.93 8.23
N ARG A 451 -12.63 -25.97 8.74
CA ARG A 451 -13.88 -26.48 8.18
C ARG A 451 -15.00 -25.45 8.21
N GLU A 452 -15.14 -24.72 9.31
CA GLU A 452 -16.16 -23.67 9.43
C GLU A 452 -15.88 -22.49 8.48
N MET A 453 -14.62 -22.04 8.39
CA MET A 453 -14.22 -21.03 7.41
C MET A 453 -14.50 -21.46 5.97
N VAL A 454 -14.26 -22.73 5.63
CA VAL A 454 -14.53 -23.28 4.30
C VAL A 454 -16.02 -23.38 4.02
N ARG A 455 -16.84 -23.84 4.97
CA ARG A 455 -18.32 -23.86 4.83
C ARG A 455 -18.87 -22.46 4.59
N HIS A 456 -18.43 -21.49 5.38
CA HIS A 456 -18.80 -20.09 5.20
C HIS A 456 -18.36 -19.57 3.83
N LEU A 457 -17.11 -19.82 3.43
CA LEU A 457 -16.60 -19.43 2.11
C LEU A 457 -17.40 -20.07 0.98
N ALA A 458 -17.71 -21.36 1.06
CA ALA A 458 -18.52 -22.05 0.06
C ALA A 458 -19.92 -21.42 -0.05
N GLY A 459 -20.54 -21.07 1.10
CA GLY A 459 -21.77 -20.29 1.14
C GLY A 459 -21.65 -18.95 0.41
N LEU A 460 -20.57 -18.19 0.65
CA LEU A 460 -20.29 -16.95 -0.09
C LEU A 460 -20.15 -17.18 -1.60
N LEU A 461 -19.36 -18.17 -2.01
CA LEU A 461 -19.12 -18.47 -3.41
C LEU A 461 -20.39 -18.93 -4.14
N ARG A 462 -21.28 -19.69 -3.48
CA ARG A 462 -22.61 -20.01 -4.03
C ARG A 462 -23.44 -18.75 -4.30
N ARG A 463 -23.41 -17.77 -3.38
CA ARG A 463 -24.12 -16.49 -3.53
C ARG A 463 -23.51 -15.60 -4.61
N PHE A 464 -22.18 -15.52 -4.68
CA PHE A 464 -21.48 -14.66 -5.62
C PHE A 464 -21.46 -15.21 -7.04
N GLY A 465 -21.44 -16.54 -7.16
CA GLY A 465 -21.28 -17.27 -8.41
C GLY A 465 -20.23 -18.36 -8.21
N PRO A 466 -20.60 -19.65 -8.22
CA PRO A 466 -19.68 -20.72 -7.86
C PRO A 466 -18.53 -20.88 -8.86
N MET A 467 -18.64 -20.32 -10.07
CA MET A 467 -17.61 -20.35 -11.12
C MET A 467 -16.66 -19.14 -11.10
N GLU A 468 -16.80 -18.22 -10.14
CA GLU A 468 -15.93 -17.05 -10.05
C GLU A 468 -14.53 -17.44 -9.53
N LYS A 469 -13.49 -17.14 -10.33
CA LYS A 469 -12.12 -17.51 -9.99
C LYS A 469 -11.67 -16.90 -8.66
N THR A 470 -11.19 -17.75 -7.76
CA THR A 470 -10.91 -17.42 -6.36
C THR A 470 -9.50 -17.86 -5.96
N MET A 471 -8.72 -16.96 -5.37
CA MET A 471 -7.42 -17.28 -4.77
C MET A 471 -7.54 -17.32 -3.25
N VAL A 472 -7.08 -18.40 -2.62
CA VAL A 472 -7.11 -18.56 -1.16
C VAL A 472 -5.70 -18.65 -0.60
N PHE A 473 -5.32 -17.66 0.21
CA PHE A 473 -4.01 -17.57 0.84
C PHE A 473 -4.04 -18.24 2.21
N CYS A 474 -3.43 -19.42 2.26
CA CYS A 474 -3.36 -20.32 3.41
C CYS A 474 -2.02 -20.19 4.14
N VAL A 475 -1.97 -20.66 5.39
CA VAL A 475 -0.82 -20.47 6.28
C VAL A 475 0.42 -21.21 5.76
N ASP A 476 0.26 -22.47 5.37
CA ASP A 476 1.30 -23.30 4.79
C ASP A 476 0.72 -24.30 3.77
N MET A 477 1.55 -25.22 3.28
CA MET A 477 1.19 -26.17 2.24
C MET A 477 0.18 -27.22 2.71
N GLU A 478 0.28 -27.66 3.97
CA GLU A 478 -0.67 -28.61 4.57
C GLU A 478 -2.05 -27.97 4.68
N HIS A 479 -2.12 -26.75 5.21
CA HIS A 479 -3.36 -25.97 5.29
C HIS A 479 -3.94 -25.72 3.88
N ALA A 480 -3.11 -25.40 2.88
CA ALA A 480 -3.57 -25.20 1.50
C ALA A 480 -4.22 -26.46 0.90
N ARG A 481 -3.65 -27.65 1.15
CA ARG A 481 -4.24 -28.93 0.72
C ARG A 481 -5.57 -29.20 1.42
N LEU A 482 -5.63 -28.98 2.73
CA LEU A 482 -6.85 -29.17 3.50
C LEU A 482 -7.98 -28.27 2.98
N VAL A 483 -7.71 -26.98 2.79
CA VAL A 483 -8.69 -26.03 2.27
C VAL A 483 -9.13 -26.39 0.85
N ALA A 484 -8.21 -26.78 -0.03
CA ALA A 484 -8.54 -27.19 -1.40
C ALA A 484 -9.47 -28.41 -1.39
N ARG A 485 -9.14 -29.43 -0.59
CA ARG A 485 -9.97 -30.62 -0.44
C ARG A 485 -11.37 -30.29 0.08
N LEU A 486 -11.47 -29.50 1.15
CA LEU A 486 -12.76 -29.15 1.73
C LEU A 486 -13.61 -28.31 0.75
N LEU A 487 -13.02 -27.38 -0.01
CA LEU A 487 -13.75 -26.61 -1.03
C LEU A 487 -14.15 -27.48 -2.23
N GLN A 488 -13.32 -28.47 -2.60
CA GLN A 488 -13.66 -29.47 -3.60
C GLN A 488 -14.87 -30.31 -3.16
N ASP A 489 -14.90 -30.73 -1.89
CA ASP A 489 -16.01 -31.52 -1.34
C ASP A 489 -17.32 -30.69 -1.27
N GLU A 490 -17.23 -29.41 -0.93
CA GLU A 490 -18.38 -28.50 -0.84
C GLU A 490 -18.98 -28.12 -2.20
N LEU A 491 -18.16 -27.87 -3.23
CA LEU A 491 -18.61 -27.25 -4.49
C LEU A 491 -18.33 -28.08 -5.74
N GLY A 492 -17.42 -29.05 -5.68
CA GLY A 492 -17.13 -29.97 -6.79
C GLY A 492 -18.36 -30.75 -7.26
N PRO A 493 -19.15 -31.37 -6.36
CA PRO A 493 -20.38 -32.08 -6.75
C PRO A 493 -21.42 -31.16 -7.41
N GLU A 494 -21.58 -29.94 -6.91
CA GLU A 494 -22.53 -28.95 -7.44
C GLU A 494 -22.13 -28.45 -8.83
N THR A 495 -20.83 -28.22 -9.05
CA THR A 495 -20.28 -27.70 -10.31
C THR A 495 -19.93 -28.78 -11.33
N ARG A 496 -19.89 -30.05 -10.91
CA ARG A 496 -19.43 -31.22 -11.67
C ARG A 496 -18.00 -31.06 -12.20
N LEU A 497 -17.13 -30.49 -11.38
CA LEU A 497 -15.72 -30.31 -11.69
C LEU A 497 -14.87 -31.13 -10.72
N ASP A 498 -14.12 -32.09 -11.25
CA ASP A 498 -13.23 -32.95 -10.46
C ASP A 498 -12.03 -32.18 -9.87
N ASN A 499 -11.71 -31.03 -10.47
CA ASN A 499 -10.65 -30.11 -10.07
C ASN A 499 -11.21 -28.70 -9.82
N TYR A 500 -12.38 -28.58 -9.20
CA TYR A 500 -12.96 -27.31 -8.79
C TYR A 500 -11.99 -26.48 -7.95
N ALA A 501 -11.41 -27.09 -6.91
CA ALA A 501 -10.44 -26.48 -6.02
C ALA A 501 -9.13 -27.29 -6.02
N VAL A 502 -8.00 -26.61 -6.24
CA VAL A 502 -6.68 -27.27 -6.31
C VAL A 502 -5.62 -26.53 -5.49
N PRO A 503 -4.67 -27.24 -4.86
CA PRO A 503 -3.55 -26.64 -4.16
C PRO A 503 -2.41 -26.30 -5.12
N ILE A 504 -2.14 -25.01 -5.33
CA ILE A 504 -0.98 -24.53 -6.09
C ILE A 504 0.15 -24.23 -5.11
N ILE A 505 0.91 -25.28 -4.78
CA ILE A 505 2.04 -25.29 -3.84
C ILE A 505 3.24 -26.00 -4.45
N SER A 506 4.44 -25.79 -3.91
CA SER A 506 5.68 -26.28 -4.54
C SER A 506 5.82 -27.81 -4.50
N GLU A 507 5.25 -28.47 -3.51
CA GLU A 507 5.33 -29.93 -3.36
C GLU A 507 4.52 -30.70 -4.43
N GLU A 508 3.54 -30.08 -5.09
CA GLU A 508 2.80 -30.71 -6.19
C GLU A 508 3.55 -30.66 -7.54
N GLY A 509 4.74 -30.06 -7.58
CA GLY A 509 5.65 -30.12 -8.72
C GLY A 509 5.05 -29.62 -10.04
N GLU A 510 5.03 -30.49 -11.06
CA GLU A 510 4.54 -30.16 -12.40
C GLU A 510 3.02 -30.00 -12.47
N GLU A 511 2.25 -30.70 -11.64
CA GLU A 511 0.79 -30.56 -11.62
C GLU A 511 0.37 -29.16 -11.15
N ALA A 512 1.02 -28.62 -10.12
CA ALA A 512 0.78 -27.24 -9.70
C ALA A 512 1.07 -26.23 -10.82
N ARG A 513 2.09 -26.46 -11.67
CA ARG A 513 2.37 -25.57 -12.81
C ARG A 513 1.26 -25.65 -13.86
N ARG A 514 0.79 -26.86 -14.17
CA ARG A 514 -0.32 -27.06 -15.12
C ARG A 514 -1.62 -26.43 -14.60
N TRP A 515 -1.97 -26.66 -13.34
CA TRP A 515 -3.13 -26.02 -12.72
C TRP A 515 -3.00 -24.52 -12.68
N LEU A 516 -1.80 -23.98 -12.49
CA LEU A 516 -1.55 -22.55 -12.52
C LEU A 516 -1.78 -21.95 -13.91
N GLU A 517 -1.30 -22.62 -14.96
CA GLU A 517 -1.54 -22.22 -16.35
C GLU A 517 -3.03 -22.25 -16.69
N ASP A 518 -3.73 -23.35 -16.38
CA ASP A 518 -5.17 -23.47 -16.60
C ASP A 518 -5.94 -22.44 -15.74
N PHE A 519 -5.51 -22.18 -14.50
CA PHE A 519 -6.12 -21.17 -13.63
C PHE A 519 -5.91 -19.75 -14.14
N ALA A 520 -4.78 -19.46 -14.80
CA ALA A 520 -4.50 -18.14 -15.36
C ALA A 520 -5.29 -17.86 -16.64
N ASP A 521 -5.61 -18.88 -17.43
CA ASP A 521 -6.35 -18.74 -18.70
C ASP A 521 -7.84 -18.43 -18.45
N SER A 522 -8.28 -17.23 -18.79
CA SER A 522 -9.68 -16.79 -18.66
C SER A 522 -10.68 -17.66 -19.45
N ASN A 523 -10.24 -18.46 -20.43
CA ASN A 523 -11.12 -19.34 -21.20
C ASN A 523 -11.35 -20.71 -20.54
N LYS A 524 -10.53 -21.07 -19.54
CA LYS A 524 -10.65 -22.34 -18.83
C LYS A 524 -11.68 -22.26 -17.72
N ARG A 525 -12.54 -23.28 -17.66
CA ARG A 525 -13.58 -23.39 -16.63
C ARG A 525 -13.08 -23.90 -15.29
N ALA A 526 -11.94 -24.59 -15.26
CA ALA A 526 -11.34 -25.17 -14.07
C ALA A 526 -9.80 -25.13 -14.16
N PRO A 527 -9.09 -25.02 -13.02
CA PRO A 527 -9.64 -24.90 -11.67
C PRO A 527 -10.33 -23.54 -11.44
N VAL A 528 -11.28 -23.49 -10.51
CA VAL A 528 -12.01 -22.27 -10.12
C VAL A 528 -11.41 -21.68 -8.85
N VAL A 529 -10.99 -22.52 -7.91
CA VAL A 529 -10.34 -22.11 -6.68
C VAL A 529 -8.90 -22.59 -6.67
N ALA A 530 -7.98 -21.67 -6.47
CA ALA A 530 -6.57 -21.97 -6.27
C ALA A 530 -6.18 -21.63 -4.83
N THR A 531 -5.81 -22.65 -4.03
CA THR A 531 -5.27 -22.43 -2.69
C THR A 531 -3.75 -22.38 -2.75
N THR A 532 -3.12 -21.55 -1.91
CA THR A 532 -1.66 -21.45 -1.88
C THR A 532 -1.14 -21.01 -0.52
N ALA A 533 0.10 -21.38 -0.21
CA ALA A 533 0.86 -20.74 0.86
C ALA A 533 1.59 -19.48 0.36
N GLU A 534 2.39 -19.63 -0.70
CA GLU A 534 3.30 -18.59 -1.20
C GLU A 534 3.41 -18.49 -2.73
N LEU A 535 3.12 -19.55 -3.50
CA LEU A 535 3.40 -19.56 -4.94
C LEU A 535 2.61 -18.48 -5.70
N LEU A 536 1.34 -18.28 -5.34
CA LEU A 536 0.51 -17.24 -5.98
C LEU A 536 0.76 -15.83 -5.43
N THR A 537 1.74 -15.61 -4.55
CA THR A 537 1.99 -14.26 -4.00
C THR A 537 2.72 -13.34 -4.98
N THR A 538 3.52 -13.89 -5.89
CA THR A 538 4.29 -13.16 -6.93
C THR A 538 4.37 -13.91 -8.24
N GLY A 539 4.29 -13.19 -9.36
CA GLY A 539 4.60 -13.73 -10.69
C GLY A 539 3.44 -14.36 -11.47
N VAL A 540 2.25 -14.49 -10.90
CA VAL A 540 1.07 -15.03 -11.62
C VAL A 540 0.16 -13.90 -12.07
N ASP A 541 -0.29 -13.95 -13.32
CA ASP A 541 -1.27 -13.03 -13.90
C ASP A 541 -2.59 -13.76 -14.12
N VAL A 542 -3.63 -13.42 -13.33
CA VAL A 542 -4.98 -14.00 -13.46
C VAL A 542 -6.00 -12.85 -13.54
N PRO A 543 -6.15 -12.22 -14.72
CA PRO A 543 -7.03 -11.06 -14.88
C PRO A 543 -8.48 -11.32 -14.46
N SER A 544 -8.97 -12.55 -14.67
CA SER A 544 -10.33 -12.98 -14.33
C SER A 544 -10.57 -13.28 -12.84
N CYS A 545 -9.57 -13.13 -11.97
CA CYS A 545 -9.72 -13.38 -10.53
C CYS A 545 -10.68 -12.37 -9.87
N ARG A 546 -11.79 -12.88 -9.32
CA ARG A 546 -12.85 -12.06 -8.70
C ARG A 546 -12.84 -12.08 -7.18
N ASN A 547 -12.23 -13.09 -6.55
CA ASN A 547 -12.22 -13.21 -5.10
C ASN A 547 -10.78 -13.48 -4.60
N ILE A 548 -10.32 -12.67 -3.65
CA ILE A 548 -9.07 -12.86 -2.89
C ILE A 548 -9.44 -13.17 -1.46
N VAL A 549 -9.02 -14.34 -0.96
CA VAL A 549 -9.37 -14.82 0.38
C VAL A 549 -8.13 -14.92 1.25
N PHE A 550 -8.14 -14.28 2.40
CA PHE A 550 -7.09 -14.39 3.41
C PHE A 550 -7.52 -15.35 4.52
N MET A 551 -6.93 -16.54 4.53
CA MET A 551 -6.99 -17.51 5.65
C MET A 551 -5.65 -17.57 6.41
N LYS A 552 -4.76 -16.61 6.15
CA LYS A 552 -3.46 -16.47 6.81
C LYS A 552 -3.24 -15.03 7.23
N THR A 553 -2.66 -14.83 8.42
CA THR A 553 -2.22 -13.50 8.85
C THR A 553 -1.11 -13.00 7.93
N ILE A 554 -1.29 -11.82 7.36
CA ILE A 554 -0.25 -11.09 6.63
C ILE A 554 0.33 -10.03 7.56
N SER A 555 1.65 -10.00 7.70
CA SER A 555 2.37 -8.98 8.48
C SER A 555 3.02 -7.92 7.59
N SER A 556 3.46 -8.30 6.40
CA SER A 556 4.14 -7.40 5.45
C SER A 556 3.13 -6.61 4.62
N PRO A 557 3.13 -5.26 4.69
CA PRO A 557 2.34 -4.41 3.80
C PRO A 557 2.70 -4.63 2.34
N VAL A 558 3.98 -4.90 2.05
CA VAL A 558 4.48 -5.17 0.71
C VAL A 558 3.81 -6.41 0.13
N LEU A 559 3.81 -7.52 0.87
CA LEU A 559 3.17 -8.76 0.46
C LEU A 559 1.66 -8.60 0.30
N PHE A 560 1.01 -7.89 1.22
CA PHE A 560 -0.42 -7.60 1.15
C PHE A 560 -0.79 -6.88 -0.16
N LYS A 561 -0.08 -5.80 -0.50
CA LYS A 561 -0.31 -5.03 -1.73
C LYS A 561 -0.01 -5.84 -2.99
N GLN A 562 1.01 -6.71 -2.97
CA GLN A 562 1.29 -7.63 -4.08
C GLN A 562 0.15 -8.63 -4.31
N ILE A 563 -0.47 -9.12 -3.24
CA ILE A 563 -1.63 -10.01 -3.32
C ILE A 563 -2.84 -9.27 -3.89
N LEU A 564 -3.19 -8.10 -3.34
CA LEU A 564 -4.32 -7.30 -3.82
C LEU A 564 -4.17 -6.88 -5.29
N GLY A 565 -2.94 -6.58 -5.70
CA GLY A 565 -2.56 -6.28 -7.07
C GLY A 565 -2.94 -7.34 -8.12
N ARG A 566 -3.28 -8.56 -7.69
CA ARG A 566 -3.73 -9.65 -8.56
C ARG A 566 -5.20 -9.51 -8.91
N GLY A 567 -5.99 -9.06 -7.94
CA GLY A 567 -7.41 -8.79 -8.10
C GLY A 567 -7.67 -7.42 -8.74
N SER A 568 -6.71 -6.49 -8.71
CA SER A 568 -6.91 -5.12 -9.22
C SER A 568 -6.95 -5.00 -10.75
N ARG A 569 -6.68 -6.08 -11.50
CA ARG A 569 -6.71 -6.03 -12.97
C ARG A 569 -8.14 -5.99 -13.50
N LEU A 570 -8.33 -5.34 -14.64
CA LEU A 570 -9.57 -5.39 -15.40
C LEU A 570 -9.50 -6.53 -16.41
N ASP A 571 -10.61 -7.23 -16.59
CA ASP A 571 -10.77 -8.22 -17.66
C ASP A 571 -12.15 -8.05 -18.32
N PRO A 572 -12.24 -7.19 -19.34
CA PRO A 572 -13.49 -6.97 -20.08
C PRO A 572 -14.06 -8.23 -20.71
N ALA A 573 -13.22 -9.23 -21.04
CA ALA A 573 -13.67 -10.47 -21.66
C ALA A 573 -14.50 -11.33 -20.72
N THR A 574 -14.26 -11.21 -19.41
CA THR A 574 -14.99 -11.93 -18.35
C THR A 574 -15.90 -11.00 -17.53
N ASP A 575 -16.20 -9.80 -18.05
CA ASP A 575 -16.99 -8.76 -17.37
C ASP A 575 -16.46 -8.43 -15.95
N LYS A 576 -15.14 -8.55 -15.78
CA LYS A 576 -14.49 -8.35 -14.48
C LYS A 576 -13.96 -6.93 -14.40
N TYR A 577 -14.67 -6.13 -13.61
CA TYR A 577 -14.38 -4.70 -13.37
C TYR A 577 -14.17 -4.35 -11.90
N TRP A 578 -14.45 -5.29 -11.02
CA TRP A 578 -14.23 -5.19 -9.58
C TRP A 578 -13.84 -6.57 -9.03
N PHE A 579 -13.49 -6.64 -7.74
CA PHE A 579 -13.20 -7.91 -7.06
C PHE A 579 -13.58 -7.84 -5.58
N ARG A 580 -13.61 -8.99 -4.90
CA ARG A 580 -13.90 -9.11 -3.47
C ARG A 580 -12.65 -9.52 -2.71
N ILE A 581 -12.51 -8.97 -1.52
CA ILE A 581 -11.51 -9.37 -0.53
C ILE A 581 -12.27 -9.98 0.63
N ILE A 582 -12.03 -11.25 0.92
CA ILE A 582 -12.66 -11.98 2.03
C ILE A 582 -11.56 -12.23 3.05
N ASP A 583 -11.67 -11.62 4.23
CA ASP A 583 -10.61 -11.56 5.21
C ASP A 583 -11.03 -12.22 6.52
N TYR A 584 -10.53 -13.44 6.74
CA TYR A 584 -10.75 -14.21 7.97
C TYR A 584 -9.73 -13.91 9.07
N THR A 585 -8.70 -13.12 8.79
CA THR A 585 -7.51 -13.00 9.65
C THR A 585 -7.10 -11.57 9.98
N GLY A 586 -7.88 -10.59 9.50
CA GLY A 586 -7.61 -9.18 9.68
C GLY A 586 -6.46 -8.65 8.81
N ALA A 587 -6.13 -9.29 7.68
CA ALA A 587 -5.13 -8.81 6.72
C ALA A 587 -5.41 -7.38 6.23
N THR A 588 -6.68 -7.01 6.11
CA THR A 588 -7.18 -5.70 5.64
C THR A 588 -6.77 -4.51 6.52
N ARG A 589 -6.29 -4.74 7.75
CA ARG A 589 -5.66 -3.70 8.58
C ARG A 589 -4.41 -3.06 7.94
N LEU A 590 -3.85 -3.68 6.90
CA LEU A 590 -2.67 -3.21 6.17
C LEU A 590 -2.99 -2.24 5.02
N PHE A 591 -4.25 -1.86 4.84
CA PHE A 591 -4.63 -0.78 3.93
C PHE A 591 -4.05 0.57 4.39
N ASP A 592 -3.47 1.33 3.47
CA ASP A 592 -2.97 2.69 3.72
C ASP A 592 -3.43 3.69 2.63
N GLN A 593 -2.88 4.90 2.65
CA GLN A 593 -3.19 5.96 1.67
C GLN A 593 -2.80 5.61 0.23
N TRP A 594 -1.90 4.65 0.00
CA TRP A 594 -1.54 4.19 -1.34
C TRP A 594 -2.66 3.37 -1.99
N ASP A 595 -3.47 2.71 -1.16
CA ASP A 595 -4.57 1.85 -1.59
C ASP A 595 -5.90 2.61 -1.68
N ARG A 596 -5.93 3.84 -1.16
CA ARG A 596 -7.08 4.73 -1.10
C ARG A 596 -6.86 5.94 -2.02
N PRO A 597 -7.91 6.65 -2.46
CA PRO A 597 -7.74 7.95 -3.10
C PRO A 597 -6.91 8.89 -2.22
N PRO A 598 -6.05 9.73 -2.80
CA PRO A 598 -5.06 10.49 -2.06
C PRO A 598 -5.71 11.45 -1.05
N VAL A 599 -5.24 11.37 0.20
CA VAL A 599 -5.49 12.31 1.31
C VAL A 599 -4.12 12.56 1.95
N PRO A 600 -3.78 13.78 2.43
CA PRO A 600 -2.44 14.12 2.90
C PRO A 600 -1.87 13.17 3.97
N PRO A 601 -0.54 12.95 3.99
CA PRO A 601 0.11 11.95 4.82
C PRO A 601 0.00 12.23 6.32
N ALA A 602 -0.05 11.15 7.10
CA ALA A 602 0.05 11.18 8.56
C ALA A 602 1.48 11.53 9.01
N GLU A 603 1.59 12.26 10.12
CA GLU A 603 2.86 12.79 10.62
C GLU A 603 3.71 11.73 11.31
N PRO A 604 5.04 11.73 11.10
CA PRO A 604 5.96 10.99 11.97
C PRO A 604 6.01 11.62 13.37
N PRO A 605 6.26 10.82 14.43
CA PRO A 605 6.37 11.33 15.79
C PRO A 605 7.58 12.28 15.91
N LYS A 606 7.33 13.48 16.45
CA LYS A 606 8.35 14.49 16.76
C LYS A 606 8.69 14.45 18.24
N GLY A 607 9.96 14.18 18.56
CA GLY A 607 10.54 14.27 19.90
C GLY A 607 12.07 14.43 19.83
N PRO A 608 12.73 14.90 20.90
CA PRO A 608 14.19 15.03 20.91
C PRO A 608 14.86 13.64 20.79
N LEU A 609 15.69 13.47 19.75
CA LEU A 609 16.43 12.24 19.47
C LEU A 609 17.71 12.17 20.32
N THR A 610 17.59 12.03 21.63
CA THR A 610 18.76 12.02 22.53
C THR A 610 18.94 10.73 23.33
N ALA A 611 18.02 9.78 23.23
CA ALA A 611 18.12 8.50 23.94
C ALA A 611 19.09 7.52 23.25
N GLY A 612 19.57 6.51 23.97
CA GLY A 612 20.41 5.45 23.44
C GLY A 612 20.08 4.08 24.02
N VAL A 613 20.43 3.01 23.31
CA VAL A 613 20.28 1.62 23.77
C VAL A 613 21.57 0.87 23.45
N ASP A 614 22.20 0.24 24.43
CA ASP A 614 23.34 -0.66 24.25
C ASP A 614 23.08 -2.02 24.87
N GLY A 615 23.84 -3.04 24.48
CA GLY A 615 23.55 -4.39 24.96
C GLY A 615 24.49 -5.46 24.45
N VAL A 616 24.29 -6.68 24.95
CA VAL A 616 24.97 -7.90 24.51
C VAL A 616 23.98 -8.92 23.99
N VAL A 617 24.37 -9.66 22.96
CA VAL A 617 23.61 -10.80 22.45
C VAL A 617 24.35 -12.08 22.82
N TYR A 618 23.63 -13.05 23.39
CA TYR A 618 24.20 -14.32 23.83
C TYR A 618 23.25 -15.48 23.57
N ASP A 619 23.81 -16.68 23.49
CA ASP A 619 23.06 -17.92 23.36
C ASP A 619 22.40 -18.26 24.70
N ALA A 620 21.08 -18.42 24.69
CA ALA A 620 20.27 -18.71 25.86
C ALA A 620 20.60 -20.07 26.50
N GLU A 621 21.07 -21.05 25.71
CA GLU A 621 21.40 -22.40 26.17
C GLU A 621 22.85 -22.48 26.63
N THR A 622 23.79 -22.00 25.82
CA THR A 622 25.24 -22.13 26.09
C THR A 622 25.84 -20.97 26.87
N GLN A 623 25.10 -19.86 27.03
CA GLN A 623 25.57 -18.60 27.63
C GLN A 623 26.76 -17.94 26.90
N HIS A 624 27.14 -18.42 25.72
CA HIS A 624 28.20 -17.81 24.90
C HIS A 624 27.72 -16.56 24.16
N LEU A 625 28.58 -15.54 24.08
CA LEU A 625 28.29 -14.30 23.36
C LEU A 625 28.24 -14.56 21.85
N ILE A 626 27.24 -13.99 21.17
CA ILE A 626 27.01 -14.19 19.74
C ILE A 626 27.63 -13.02 18.97
N VAL A 627 28.74 -13.30 18.28
CA VAL A 627 29.47 -12.35 17.42
C VAL A 627 28.79 -12.27 16.04
N GLY A 628 28.58 -11.05 15.53
CA GLY A 628 27.98 -10.81 14.22
C GLY A 628 26.46 -10.94 14.15
N ALA A 629 25.76 -11.00 15.29
CA ALA A 629 24.30 -10.94 15.36
C ALA A 629 23.79 -9.59 14.83
N SER A 630 22.75 -9.61 14.01
CA SER A 630 22.11 -8.42 13.45
C SER A 630 21.09 -7.87 14.43
N VAL A 631 21.28 -6.63 14.87
CA VAL A 631 20.42 -5.93 15.84
C VAL A 631 19.86 -4.67 15.18
N SER A 632 18.56 -4.40 15.34
CA SER A 632 17.89 -3.19 14.84
C SER A 632 16.84 -2.68 15.84
N ILE A 633 16.58 -1.37 15.86
CA ILE A 633 15.58 -0.73 16.73
C ILE A 633 14.52 -0.06 15.88
N ARG A 634 13.26 -0.43 16.10
CA ARG A 634 12.10 0.19 15.47
C ARG A 634 11.59 1.33 16.34
N THR A 635 11.60 2.54 15.78
CA THR A 635 11.24 3.81 16.42
C THR A 635 9.88 4.36 15.99
N GLY A 636 9.20 3.72 15.04
CA GLY A 636 7.85 4.05 14.60
C GLY A 636 7.23 2.95 13.73
N PRO A 637 6.00 3.11 13.22
CA PRO A 637 5.35 2.14 12.33
C PRO A 637 6.10 1.92 11.01
N ASN A 638 6.85 2.95 10.59
CA ASN A 638 7.66 3.03 9.37
C ASN A 638 9.02 3.70 9.65
N THR A 639 9.64 3.43 10.80
CA THR A 639 10.98 3.96 11.07
C THR A 639 11.83 2.97 11.88
N GLN A 640 12.98 2.57 11.35
CA GLN A 640 13.93 1.65 11.98
C GLN A 640 15.37 2.18 11.88
N GLN A 641 16.15 2.08 12.97
CA GLN A 641 17.59 2.27 12.99
C GLN A 641 18.31 0.90 13.02
N GLY A 642 19.38 0.77 12.24
CA GLY A 642 20.10 -0.50 12.04
C GLY A 642 19.67 -1.23 10.76
N PRO A 643 20.18 -2.45 10.49
CA PRO A 643 20.86 -3.30 11.44
C PRO A 643 22.32 -2.92 11.68
N ILE A 644 22.74 -2.98 12.95
CA ILE A 644 24.15 -3.02 13.33
C ILE A 644 24.50 -4.46 13.70
N ARG A 645 25.75 -4.86 13.47
CA ARG A 645 26.24 -6.19 13.87
C ARG A 645 26.90 -6.11 15.23
N THR A 646 26.72 -7.15 16.03
CA THR A 646 27.46 -7.28 17.28
C THR A 646 28.96 -7.42 17.02
N ASP A 647 29.77 -6.78 17.85
CA ASP A 647 31.23 -6.80 17.75
C ASP A 647 31.85 -8.12 18.24
N THR A 648 33.19 -8.17 18.34
CA THR A 648 33.95 -9.35 18.82
C THR A 648 33.65 -9.73 20.27
N GLU A 649 32.96 -8.88 21.03
CA GLU A 649 32.49 -9.13 22.39
C GLU A 649 30.95 -9.28 22.44
N GLY A 650 30.29 -9.49 21.29
CA GLY A 650 28.84 -9.68 21.22
C GLY A 650 28.01 -8.43 21.54
N ARG A 651 28.62 -7.24 21.55
CA ARG A 651 27.97 -5.97 21.95
C ARG A 651 27.40 -5.18 20.78
N PHE A 652 26.34 -4.42 21.03
CA PHE A 652 25.73 -3.47 20.10
C PHE A 652 25.36 -2.15 20.80
N ALA A 653 25.26 -1.05 20.05
CA ALA A 653 24.84 0.25 20.58
C ALA A 653 24.12 1.13 19.54
N PHE A 654 23.02 1.73 19.94
CA PHE A 654 22.25 2.75 19.23
C PHE A 654 22.28 4.07 19.99
N ARG A 655 22.31 5.17 19.25
CA ARG A 655 22.33 6.56 19.75
C ARG A 655 21.32 7.37 18.95
N ASN A 656 20.87 8.49 19.50
CA ASN A 656 19.89 9.38 18.88
C ASN A 656 18.54 8.70 18.61
N LEU A 657 18.02 8.01 19.62
CA LEU A 657 16.71 7.38 19.62
C LEU A 657 15.67 8.32 20.26
N PRO A 658 14.39 8.22 19.85
CA PRO A 658 13.31 8.95 20.52
C PRO A 658 13.01 8.30 21.87
N GLU A 659 12.63 9.13 22.85
CA GLU A 659 12.13 8.66 24.15
C GLU A 659 10.81 7.87 23.99
N GLY A 660 10.69 6.78 24.74
CA GLY A 660 9.51 5.91 24.73
C GLY A 660 9.86 4.44 24.49
N THR A 661 8.81 3.62 24.32
CA THR A 661 8.94 2.17 24.12
C THR A 661 9.26 1.85 22.67
N LEU A 662 10.48 1.40 22.40
CA LEU A 662 10.96 1.02 21.08
C LEU A 662 10.99 -0.51 20.94
N THR A 663 10.92 -1.03 19.72
CA THR A 663 11.06 -2.48 19.51
C THR A 663 12.48 -2.82 19.09
N LEU A 664 13.22 -3.56 19.92
CA LEU A 664 14.51 -4.12 19.55
C LEU A 664 14.31 -5.47 18.87
N ILE A 665 14.96 -5.64 17.73
CA ILE A 665 14.88 -6.82 16.87
C ILE A 665 16.28 -7.40 16.74
N VAL A 666 16.47 -8.65 17.16
CA VAL A 666 17.76 -9.34 17.14
C VAL A 666 17.65 -10.65 16.36
N SER A 667 18.60 -10.89 15.46
CA SER A 667 18.68 -12.13 14.67
C SER A 667 20.13 -12.57 14.47
N ALA A 668 20.39 -13.87 14.57
CA ALA A 668 21.68 -14.47 14.27
C ALA A 668 21.48 -15.78 13.47
N PRO A 669 22.40 -16.14 12.54
CA PRO A 669 22.31 -17.39 11.80
C PRO A 669 22.25 -18.61 12.73
N GLY A 670 21.29 -19.51 12.53
CA GLY A 670 21.10 -20.70 13.37
C GLY A 670 20.33 -20.46 14.68
N PHE A 671 19.81 -19.25 14.90
CA PHE A 671 19.05 -18.87 16.10
C PHE A 671 17.67 -18.31 15.74
N VAL A 672 16.68 -18.51 16.62
CA VAL A 672 15.33 -17.96 16.47
C VAL A 672 15.39 -16.44 16.63
N ARG A 673 14.90 -15.70 15.63
CA ARG A 673 14.77 -14.24 15.67
C ARG A 673 13.93 -13.82 16.88
N LYS A 674 14.39 -12.80 17.60
CA LYS A 674 13.73 -12.30 18.81
C LYS A 674 13.40 -10.82 18.66
N GLU A 675 12.17 -10.46 19.03
CA GLU A 675 11.72 -9.07 19.13
C GLU A 675 11.23 -8.82 20.55
N PHE A 676 11.64 -7.71 21.16
CA PHE A 676 11.11 -7.31 22.45
C PHE A 676 11.18 -5.79 22.62
N ARG A 677 10.35 -5.28 23.52
CA ARG A 677 10.22 -3.86 23.78
C ARG A 677 11.32 -3.39 24.74
N VAL A 678 11.90 -2.23 24.42
CA VAL A 678 12.91 -1.55 25.22
C VAL A 678 12.41 -0.14 25.47
N ASP A 679 12.21 0.22 26.73
CA ASP A 679 11.86 1.57 27.12
C ASP A 679 13.12 2.43 27.11
N THR A 680 13.06 3.54 26.39
CA THR A 680 14.15 4.51 26.31
C THR A 680 13.74 5.82 26.96
N ILE A 681 14.68 6.46 27.64
CA ILE A 681 14.48 7.71 28.37
C ILE A 681 15.35 8.78 27.69
N ALA A 682 14.84 10.01 27.56
CA ALA A 682 15.61 11.11 26.99
C ALA A 682 16.96 11.30 27.73
N ASP A 683 18.03 11.56 26.97
CA ASP A 683 19.40 11.75 27.45
C ASP A 683 20.02 10.57 28.24
N ALA A 684 19.42 9.37 28.17
CA ALA A 684 19.90 8.17 28.86
C ALA A 684 20.25 7.03 27.90
N ILE A 685 21.15 6.15 28.32
CA ILE A 685 21.53 4.93 27.60
C ILE A 685 20.97 3.72 28.36
N GLN A 686 20.06 3.00 27.73
CA GLN A 686 19.46 1.79 28.29
C GLN A 686 20.26 0.54 27.90
N ARG A 687 20.73 -0.21 28.92
CA ARG A 687 21.40 -1.50 28.72
C ARG A 687 20.40 -2.66 28.63
N VAL A 688 20.61 -3.55 27.68
CA VAL A 688 19.78 -4.75 27.45
C VAL A 688 20.63 -5.98 27.15
N GLU A 689 20.27 -7.10 27.78
CA GLU A 689 20.87 -8.40 27.51
C GLU A 689 19.90 -9.26 26.68
N VAL A 690 20.37 -9.81 25.57
CA VAL A 690 19.51 -10.48 24.59
C VAL A 690 19.87 -11.96 24.45
N PRO A 691 19.13 -12.86 25.12
CA PRO A 691 19.29 -14.29 24.91
C PRO A 691 18.58 -14.73 23.63
N LEU A 692 19.30 -15.36 22.71
CA LEU A 692 18.78 -16.04 21.52
C LEU A 692 18.79 -17.56 21.71
N LYS A 693 17.72 -18.25 21.30
CA LYS A 693 17.64 -19.72 21.35
C LYS A 693 18.08 -20.34 20.01
N PRO A 694 18.83 -21.45 20.01
CA PRO A 694 19.15 -22.19 18.78
C PRO A 694 17.89 -22.62 18.05
N GLN A 695 17.91 -22.53 16.71
CA GLN A 695 16.80 -22.94 15.87
C GLN A 695 16.77 -24.47 15.77
N LYS A 696 15.91 -25.14 16.57
CA LYS A 696 15.64 -26.58 16.43
C LYS A 696 14.80 -26.85 15.17
N GLY A 697 15.00 -28.03 14.57
CA GLY A 697 14.24 -28.48 13.39
C GLY A 697 12.73 -28.56 13.66
N LYS A 698 11.92 -28.55 12.59
CA LYS A 698 10.44 -28.55 12.66
C LYS A 698 9.94 -29.63 13.64
N SER A 699 9.44 -29.20 14.80
CA SER A 699 8.63 -30.02 15.69
C SER A 699 7.25 -30.24 15.08
N GLU A 700 6.57 -31.31 15.47
CA GLU A 700 5.16 -31.50 15.13
C GLU A 700 4.32 -30.38 15.76
N LYS A 701 3.17 -30.03 15.17
CA LYS A 701 2.26 -28.99 15.70
C LYS A 701 1.32 -29.59 16.74
N ILE A 702 0.86 -28.76 17.69
CA ILE A 702 -0.27 -29.15 18.54
C ILE A 702 -1.52 -29.27 17.65
N ARG A 703 -2.34 -30.28 17.85
CA ARG A 703 -3.59 -30.47 17.10
C ARG A 703 -4.76 -30.50 18.06
N VAL A 704 -5.81 -29.75 17.75
CA VAL A 704 -7.04 -29.74 18.55
C VAL A 704 -8.22 -30.05 17.65
N GLU A 705 -8.98 -31.09 17.99
CA GLU A 705 -10.15 -31.55 17.25
C GLU A 705 -11.39 -31.60 18.16
N GLY A 706 -12.58 -31.44 17.59
CA GLY A 706 -13.83 -31.41 18.35
C GLY A 706 -14.18 -30.03 18.92
N LEU A 707 -13.65 -28.95 18.34
CA LEU A 707 -14.01 -27.59 18.75
C LEU A 707 -15.35 -27.16 18.14
N GLU A 708 -16.20 -26.53 18.95
CA GLU A 708 -17.36 -25.80 18.46
C GLU A 708 -16.92 -24.42 17.93
N VAL A 709 -16.85 -24.29 16.60
CA VAL A 709 -16.49 -23.03 15.93
C VAL A 709 -17.68 -22.51 15.12
N ALA A 710 -17.96 -21.22 15.26
CA ALA A 710 -18.99 -20.52 14.49
C ALA A 710 -18.47 -19.18 13.94
N ILE A 711 -19.16 -18.62 12.95
CA ILE A 711 -18.92 -17.24 12.50
C ILE A 711 -19.56 -16.28 13.51
N GLN A 712 -18.76 -15.40 14.10
CA GLN A 712 -19.20 -14.46 15.13
C GLN A 712 -19.53 -13.08 14.56
N ASP A 713 -18.62 -12.52 13.75
CA ASP A 713 -18.78 -11.19 13.14
C ASP A 713 -18.64 -11.30 11.62
N GLU A 714 -19.57 -10.70 10.87
CA GLU A 714 -19.47 -10.47 9.42
C GLU A 714 -19.78 -8.99 9.13
N ALA A 715 -18.81 -8.27 8.58
CA ALA A 715 -18.97 -6.87 8.17
C ALA A 715 -18.60 -6.70 6.69
N ILE A 716 -19.47 -6.02 5.93
CA ILE A 716 -19.25 -5.68 4.53
C ILE A 716 -18.88 -4.21 4.44
N PHE A 717 -17.65 -3.93 4.02
CA PHE A 717 -17.18 -2.58 3.71
C PHE A 717 -17.14 -2.42 2.19
N MET A 718 -17.96 -1.50 1.67
CA MET A 718 -17.87 -1.08 0.28
C MET A 718 -17.09 0.23 0.19
N ILE A 719 -16.06 0.26 -0.64
CA ILE A 719 -15.48 1.53 -1.10
C ILE A 719 -16.35 2.00 -2.27
N GLU A 720 -17.51 2.57 -1.98
CA GLU A 720 -18.43 3.08 -3.00
C GLU A 720 -17.97 4.44 -3.53
N ALA A 721 -18.17 4.64 -4.83
CA ALA A 721 -18.15 5.98 -5.39
C ALA A 721 -19.35 6.33 -6.31
N THR A 722 -20.51 5.60 -6.34
CA THR A 722 -21.66 5.96 -7.25
C THR A 722 -23.15 5.86 -6.87
N GLY A 723 -23.68 5.05 -5.93
CA GLY A 723 -25.06 5.31 -5.47
C GLY A 723 -26.18 4.41 -5.96
N GLN A 724 -26.95 3.78 -5.06
CA GLN A 724 -27.19 4.05 -3.64
C GLN A 724 -26.46 3.05 -2.73
N GLN A 725 -25.63 3.46 -1.77
CA GLN A 725 -25.44 4.72 -1.02
C GLN A 725 -26.55 5.13 -0.04
N LEU A 726 -26.19 5.11 1.24
CA LEU A 726 -26.54 6.19 2.14
C LEU A 726 -25.42 7.24 2.01
N THR A 727 -25.75 8.49 1.68
CA THR A 727 -24.81 9.61 1.87
C THR A 727 -24.37 9.64 3.33
N LEU A 728 -23.23 10.25 3.64
CA LEU A 728 -22.85 10.49 5.03
C LEU A 728 -23.98 11.17 5.81
N ASN A 729 -24.74 12.07 5.17
CA ASN A 729 -25.92 12.70 5.77
C ASN A 729 -27.10 11.73 5.92
N GLU A 730 -27.40 10.86 4.96
CA GLU A 730 -28.45 9.83 5.10
C GLU A 730 -28.06 8.73 6.09
N TYR A 731 -26.77 8.40 6.20
CA TYR A 731 -26.22 7.51 7.21
C TYR A 731 -26.29 8.18 8.59
N LYS A 732 -25.93 9.46 8.68
CA LYS A 732 -26.13 10.28 9.88
C LYS A 732 -27.59 10.40 10.26
N ASP A 733 -28.50 10.57 9.30
CA ASP A 733 -29.95 10.65 9.51
C ASP A 733 -30.52 9.29 9.93
N TYR A 734 -30.00 8.21 9.36
CA TYR A 734 -30.30 6.83 9.75
C TYR A 734 -29.85 6.55 11.19
N ILE A 735 -28.61 6.90 11.53
CA ILE A 735 -28.08 6.79 12.90
C ILE A 735 -28.88 7.69 13.84
N ARG A 736 -29.13 8.95 13.48
CA ARG A 736 -29.96 9.90 14.24
C ARG A 736 -31.32 9.30 14.56
N GLY A 737 -32.00 8.73 13.56
CA GLY A 737 -33.30 8.07 13.74
C GLY A 737 -33.23 6.89 14.72
N LYS A 738 -32.17 6.07 14.64
CA LYS A 738 -31.95 4.95 15.57
C LYS A 738 -31.64 5.41 17.00
N VAL A 739 -30.81 6.42 17.16
CA VAL A 739 -30.46 6.99 18.47
C VAL A 739 -31.68 7.64 19.12
N ILE A 740 -32.45 8.47 18.39
CA ILE A 740 -33.69 9.09 18.90
C ILE A 740 -34.74 8.02 19.25
N GLY A 741 -34.83 6.95 18.45
CA GLY A 741 -35.77 5.85 18.72
C GLY A 741 -35.48 5.09 20.02
N ALA A 742 -34.20 4.90 20.35
CA ALA A 742 -33.78 4.24 21.58
C ALA A 742 -33.72 5.18 22.79
N ALA A 743 -33.38 6.46 22.56
CA ALA A 743 -33.23 7.48 23.57
C ALA A 743 -33.90 8.78 23.07
N PRO A 744 -35.18 9.04 23.38
CA PRO A 744 -35.91 10.17 22.81
C PRO A 744 -35.42 11.55 23.24
N THR A 745 -34.64 11.64 24.32
CA THR A 745 -34.12 12.90 24.86
C THR A 745 -32.64 12.78 25.22
N ARG A 746 -31.93 13.90 25.31
CA ARG A 746 -30.54 13.97 25.80
C ARG A 746 -30.40 13.40 27.21
N GLN A 747 -31.41 13.62 28.05
CA GLN A 747 -31.46 13.06 29.40
C GLN A 747 -31.56 11.53 29.35
N THR A 748 -32.45 10.96 28.53
CA THR A 748 -32.57 9.50 28.37
C THR A 748 -31.29 8.89 27.80
N LEU A 749 -30.65 9.53 26.82
CA LEU A 749 -29.38 9.06 26.25
C LEU A 749 -28.29 9.04 27.33
N ARG A 750 -28.25 10.06 28.20
CA ARG A 750 -27.30 10.13 29.33
C ARG A 750 -27.58 9.05 30.38
N GLU A 751 -28.85 8.83 30.74
CA GLU A 751 -29.26 7.76 31.65
C GLU A 751 -28.86 6.37 31.13
N ILE A 752 -28.97 6.16 29.81
CA ILE A 752 -28.47 4.95 29.15
C ILE A 752 -26.94 4.89 29.19
N TRP A 753 -26.25 5.99 28.91
CA TRP A 753 -24.80 6.02 28.74
C TRP A 753 -24.02 5.85 30.04
N VAL A 754 -24.51 6.45 31.12
CA VAL A 754 -23.85 6.40 32.43
C VAL A 754 -24.03 5.03 33.09
N ASP A 755 -25.14 4.34 32.81
CA ASP A 755 -25.37 2.96 33.24
C ASP A 755 -24.63 1.98 32.31
N PRO A 756 -23.62 1.24 32.79
CA PRO A 756 -22.81 0.37 31.93
C PRO A 756 -23.59 -0.77 31.28
N SER A 757 -24.63 -1.28 31.94
CA SER A 757 -25.44 -2.38 31.40
C SER A 757 -26.34 -1.88 30.27
N ARG A 758 -26.95 -0.71 30.46
CA ARG A 758 -27.78 -0.06 29.43
C ARG A 758 -26.93 0.46 28.27
N ARG A 759 -25.76 1.04 28.54
CA ARG A 759 -24.80 1.50 27.51
C ARG A 759 -24.36 0.36 26.60
N ARG A 760 -23.94 -0.77 27.19
CA ARG A 760 -23.50 -1.94 26.43
C ARG A 760 -24.60 -2.45 25.50
N ARG A 761 -25.82 -2.62 26.04
CA ARG A 761 -26.98 -3.05 25.26
C ARG A 761 -27.30 -2.07 24.12
N PHE A 762 -27.22 -0.77 24.38
CA PHE A 762 -27.46 0.26 23.38
C PHE A 762 -26.41 0.25 22.25
N MET A 763 -25.13 0.10 22.58
CA MET A 763 -24.05 -0.03 21.58
C MET A 763 -24.17 -1.33 20.77
N GLU A 764 -24.55 -2.43 21.40
CA GLU A 764 -24.84 -3.69 20.70
C GLU A 764 -26.00 -3.53 19.71
N ASP A 765 -27.08 -2.84 20.10
CA ASP A 765 -28.22 -2.58 19.21
C ASP A 765 -27.86 -1.66 18.02
N LEU A 766 -26.93 -0.71 18.21
CA LEU A 766 -26.39 0.09 17.11
C LEU A 766 -25.50 -0.75 16.17
N HIS A 767 -24.59 -1.56 16.70
CA HIS A 767 -23.75 -2.45 15.88
C HIS A 767 -24.59 -3.44 15.07
N ARG A 768 -25.66 -3.99 15.66
CA ARG A 768 -26.63 -4.85 14.96
C ARG A 768 -27.33 -4.16 13.80
N ALA A 769 -27.48 -2.83 13.87
CA ALA A 769 -28.02 -2.02 12.79
C ALA A 769 -26.93 -1.55 11.78
N SER A 770 -25.73 -2.14 11.85
CA SER A 770 -24.52 -1.78 11.08
C SER A 770 -24.06 -0.33 11.31
N ILE A 771 -24.28 0.17 12.52
CA ILE A 771 -23.86 1.50 12.96
C ILE A 771 -22.67 1.33 13.90
N TYR A 772 -21.50 1.85 13.51
CA TYR A 772 -20.29 1.86 14.32
C TYR A 772 -19.92 3.32 14.65
N PRO A 773 -20.28 3.84 15.84
CA PRO A 773 -20.04 5.23 16.20
C PRO A 773 -18.57 5.65 16.15
N GLU A 774 -17.65 4.73 16.41
CA GLU A 774 -16.20 4.96 16.33
C GLU A 774 -15.76 5.23 14.88
N LEU A 775 -16.36 4.50 13.93
CA LEU A 775 -16.15 4.71 12.50
C LEU A 775 -16.77 6.04 12.05
N LEU A 776 -17.93 6.42 12.60
CA LEU A 776 -18.51 7.75 12.36
C LEU A 776 -17.59 8.86 12.89
N ALA A 777 -16.99 8.68 14.06
CA ALA A 777 -16.03 9.62 14.64
C ALA A 777 -14.81 9.80 13.73
N GLU A 778 -14.30 8.70 13.17
CA GLU A 778 -13.18 8.69 12.23
C GLU A 778 -13.55 9.36 10.90
N ILE A 779 -14.75 9.10 10.38
CA ILE A 779 -15.26 9.70 9.14
C ILE A 779 -15.46 11.22 9.27
N GLU A 780 -15.90 11.69 10.46
CA GLU A 780 -16.11 13.12 10.74
C GLU A 780 -14.83 13.88 11.10
N GLY A 781 -13.67 13.21 11.17
CA GLY A 781 -12.45 13.82 11.69
C GLY A 781 -12.54 14.21 13.17
N GLN A 782 -13.44 13.54 13.90
CA GLN A 782 -13.74 13.74 15.32
C GLN A 782 -13.29 12.50 16.13
N SER A 783 -12.15 11.89 15.79
CA SER A 783 -11.68 10.64 16.39
C SER A 783 -11.45 10.73 17.91
N GLU A 784 -11.21 11.95 18.42
CA GLU A 784 -11.05 12.22 19.85
C GLU A 784 -12.35 12.61 20.56
N ALA A 785 -13.45 12.77 19.81
CA ALA A 785 -14.76 13.04 20.38
C ALA A 785 -15.16 11.91 21.32
N ASP A 786 -15.76 12.28 22.44
CA ASP A 786 -16.43 11.28 23.27
C ASP A 786 -17.64 10.73 22.51
N ILE A 787 -17.79 9.41 22.48
CA ILE A 787 -18.83 8.75 21.68
C ILE A 787 -20.23 9.20 22.10
N TYR A 788 -20.46 9.48 23.38
CA TYR A 788 -21.74 10.05 23.82
C TYR A 788 -21.98 11.43 23.24
N ASP A 789 -20.97 12.29 23.21
CA ASP A 789 -21.10 13.63 22.63
C ASP A 789 -21.29 13.59 21.12
N LEU A 790 -20.65 12.64 20.44
CA LEU A 790 -20.86 12.41 19.02
C LEU A 790 -22.30 11.99 18.73
N LEU A 791 -22.83 11.02 19.49
CA LEU A 791 -24.21 10.56 19.36
C LEU A 791 -25.23 11.63 19.78
N ALA A 792 -24.94 12.40 20.82
CA ALA A 792 -25.79 13.50 21.28
C ALA A 792 -25.77 14.70 20.31
N HIS A 793 -24.61 15.01 19.71
CA HIS A 793 -24.49 16.00 18.64
C HIS A 793 -25.34 15.59 17.43
N LEU A 794 -25.18 14.34 17.01
CA LEU A 794 -25.89 13.79 15.87
C LEU A 794 -27.42 13.78 16.09
N ALA A 795 -27.86 13.37 17.28
CA ALA A 795 -29.27 13.20 17.60
C ALA A 795 -29.99 14.51 17.97
N PHE A 796 -29.30 15.43 18.66
CA PHE A 796 -29.92 16.58 19.32
C PHE A 796 -29.21 17.91 19.08
N GLY A 797 -28.16 17.95 18.26
CA GLY A 797 -27.39 19.18 18.01
C GLY A 797 -26.56 19.66 19.20
N ALA A 798 -26.26 18.78 20.16
CA ALA A 798 -25.41 19.10 21.30
C ALA A 798 -23.98 19.46 20.86
N PRO A 799 -23.23 20.28 21.63
CA PRO A 799 -21.83 20.55 21.32
C PRO A 799 -20.99 19.26 21.45
N ILE A 800 -20.14 18.98 20.46
CA ILE A 800 -19.17 17.87 20.54
C ILE A 800 -18.07 18.26 21.52
N ARG A 801 -17.75 17.37 22.46
CA ARG A 801 -16.58 17.50 23.31
C ARG A 801 -15.68 16.28 23.15
N THR A 802 -14.38 16.50 23.26
CA THR A 802 -13.42 15.39 23.31
C THR A 802 -13.42 14.74 24.69
N ARG A 803 -12.95 13.50 24.75
CA ARG A 803 -12.72 12.79 26.03
C ARG A 803 -11.80 13.60 26.95
N SER A 804 -10.79 14.25 26.38
CA SER A 804 -9.89 15.18 27.09
C SER A 804 -10.62 16.38 27.68
N GLN A 805 -11.48 17.04 26.89
CA GLN A 805 -12.29 18.17 27.36
C GLN A 805 -13.27 17.76 28.45
N ARG A 806 -13.88 16.57 28.36
CA ARG A 806 -14.76 16.03 29.42
C ARG A 806 -14.02 15.78 30.73
N ALA A 807 -12.86 15.13 30.66
CA ALA A 807 -12.03 14.87 31.83
C ALA A 807 -11.51 16.17 32.47
N GLU A 808 -11.12 17.16 31.67
CA GLU A 808 -10.69 18.46 32.18
C GLU A 808 -11.85 19.25 32.83
N ALA A 809 -13.03 19.27 32.20
CA ALA A 809 -14.22 19.88 32.78
C ALA A 809 -14.61 19.23 34.12
N PHE A 810 -14.53 17.90 34.22
CA PHE A 810 -14.70 17.18 35.47
C PHE A 810 -13.70 17.62 36.53
N LEU A 811 -12.40 17.68 36.19
CA LEU A 811 -11.36 18.09 37.15
C LEU A 811 -11.57 19.51 37.65
N ASN A 812 -12.01 20.44 36.79
CA ASN A 812 -12.24 21.83 37.16
C ASN A 812 -13.47 21.98 38.06
N ARG A 813 -14.57 21.27 37.77
CA ARG A 813 -15.81 21.37 38.55
C ARG A 813 -15.74 20.62 39.89
N GLU A 814 -15.18 19.41 39.89
CA GLU A 814 -15.30 18.47 41.02
C GLU A 814 -14.11 18.55 42.01
N GLN A 815 -13.42 19.69 42.08
CA GLN A 815 -12.29 19.90 43.00
C GLN A 815 -12.66 19.63 44.48
N ALA A 816 -13.88 19.97 44.88
CA ALA A 816 -14.35 19.70 46.24
C ALA A 816 -14.48 18.19 46.53
N LEU A 817 -14.94 17.41 45.56
CA LEU A 817 -15.03 15.94 45.65
C LEU A 817 -13.64 15.31 45.69
N LEU A 818 -12.72 15.76 44.84
CA LEU A 818 -11.33 15.28 44.84
C LEU A 818 -10.61 15.53 46.18
N ARG A 819 -10.94 16.61 46.89
CA ARG A 819 -10.39 16.95 48.22
C ARG A 819 -10.99 16.12 49.37
N GLN A 820 -12.16 15.52 49.18
CA GLN A 820 -12.80 14.67 50.19
C GLN A 820 -12.17 13.27 50.25
N HIS A 821 -11.50 12.84 49.17
CA HIS A 821 -10.77 11.58 49.11
C HIS A 821 -9.34 11.72 49.66
N ARG A 822 -8.83 10.63 50.26
CA ARG A 822 -7.42 10.52 50.68
C ARG A 822 -6.49 10.55 49.45
N GLU A 823 -5.22 10.87 49.66
CA GLU A 823 -4.24 11.09 48.59
C GLU A 823 -4.16 9.91 47.62
N GLU A 824 -4.20 8.68 48.13
CA GLU A 824 -4.13 7.46 47.34
C GLU A 824 -5.40 7.24 46.49
N ALA A 825 -6.58 7.48 47.07
CA ALA A 825 -7.85 7.39 46.34
C ALA A 825 -7.96 8.50 45.28
N ARG A 826 -7.50 9.71 45.59
CA ARG A 826 -7.44 10.82 44.62
C ARG A 826 -6.53 10.48 43.44
N ARG A 827 -5.36 9.89 43.69
CA ARG A 827 -4.43 9.44 42.65
C ARG A 827 -5.08 8.41 41.72
N VAL A 828 -5.90 7.50 42.27
CA VAL A 828 -6.68 6.55 41.48
C VAL A 828 -7.69 7.26 40.57
N ILE A 829 -8.42 8.26 41.08
CA ILE A 829 -9.39 9.01 40.28
C ILE A 829 -8.71 9.75 39.12
N LEU A 830 -7.55 10.38 39.36
CA LEU A 830 -6.81 11.09 38.32
C LEU A 830 -6.34 10.15 37.21
N GLU A 831 -5.79 8.99 37.59
CA GLU A 831 -5.37 7.99 36.61
C GLU A 831 -6.57 7.39 35.84
N LEU A 832 -7.72 7.21 36.49
CA LEU A 832 -8.94 6.72 35.83
C LEU A 832 -9.41 7.71 34.76
N LEU A 833 -9.33 9.00 35.05
CA LEU A 833 -9.63 10.05 34.09
C LEU A 833 -8.64 10.05 32.91
N ASP A 834 -7.35 9.77 33.15
CA ASP A 834 -6.36 9.62 32.07
C ASP A 834 -6.61 8.38 31.20
N LYS A 835 -7.03 7.25 31.80
CA LYS A 835 -7.48 6.09 31.01
C LYS A 835 -8.74 6.41 30.20
N TYR A 836 -9.70 7.13 30.80
CA TYR A 836 -10.89 7.61 30.10
C TYR A 836 -10.54 8.51 28.90
N ARG A 837 -9.56 9.41 29.03
CA ARG A 837 -9.08 10.24 27.90
C ARG A 837 -8.60 9.39 26.72
N ALA A 838 -7.92 8.28 26.99
CA ALA A 838 -7.34 7.42 25.97
C ALA A 838 -8.35 6.48 25.29
N ALA A 839 -9.30 5.91 26.05
CA ALA A 839 -10.16 4.84 25.55
C ALA A 839 -11.64 4.94 25.95
N GLY A 840 -12.09 6.08 26.46
CA GLY A 840 -13.51 6.39 26.70
C GLY A 840 -14.09 5.79 27.98
N ILE A 841 -15.41 5.92 28.15
CA ILE A 841 -16.13 5.62 29.40
C ILE A 841 -16.02 4.16 29.86
N ASP A 842 -15.75 3.22 28.95
CA ASP A 842 -15.60 1.80 29.28
C ASP A 842 -14.34 1.51 30.10
N GLN A 843 -13.41 2.46 30.21
CA GLN A 843 -12.27 2.37 31.11
C GLN A 843 -12.63 2.70 32.58
N LEU A 844 -13.87 3.07 32.88
CA LEU A 844 -14.34 3.40 34.23
C LEU A 844 -15.13 2.26 34.89
N GLU A 845 -14.79 1.02 34.51
CA GLU A 845 -15.32 -0.22 35.10
C GLU A 845 -14.27 -0.88 36.00
N ALA A 846 -14.68 -1.81 36.85
CA ALA A 846 -13.79 -2.41 37.86
C ALA A 846 -12.60 -3.19 37.24
N GLU A 847 -12.72 -3.63 36.00
CA GLU A 847 -11.72 -4.38 35.24
C GLU A 847 -10.47 -3.53 34.93
N ILE A 848 -10.58 -2.20 34.87
CA ILE A 848 -9.46 -1.30 34.57
C ILE A 848 -8.33 -1.42 35.59
N PHE A 849 -8.65 -1.83 36.82
CA PHE A 849 -7.66 -1.97 37.89
C PHE A 849 -6.69 -3.14 37.67
N GLY A 850 -6.89 -3.96 36.63
CA GLY A 850 -5.93 -4.96 36.16
C GLY A 850 -4.82 -4.41 35.24
N VAL A 851 -4.92 -3.15 34.81
CA VAL A 851 -4.00 -2.49 33.86
C VAL A 851 -3.06 -1.51 34.60
N SER A 852 -1.89 -1.25 34.05
CA SER A 852 -0.91 -0.31 34.64
C SER A 852 -1.44 1.13 34.65
N PRO A 853 -1.24 1.94 35.72
CA PRO A 853 -0.47 1.66 36.94
C PRO A 853 -1.28 1.04 38.10
N PHE A 854 -2.57 0.76 37.92
CA PHE A 854 -3.44 0.26 38.98
C PHE A 854 -3.05 -1.13 39.48
N ARG A 855 -2.54 -1.98 38.59
CA ARG A 855 -2.03 -3.31 38.93
C ARG A 855 -0.85 -3.21 39.91
N GLU A 856 0.09 -2.32 39.65
CA GLU A 856 1.27 -2.04 40.46
C GLU A 856 0.89 -1.42 41.81
N TRP A 857 -0.25 -0.75 41.87
CA TRP A 857 -0.84 -0.23 43.12
C TRP A 857 -1.56 -1.31 43.95
N GLY A 858 -1.59 -2.56 43.46
CA GLY A 858 -2.17 -3.73 44.13
C GLY A 858 -3.55 -4.12 43.62
N GLY A 859 -3.95 -3.61 42.45
CA GLY A 859 -5.17 -3.98 41.75
C GLY A 859 -6.46 -3.63 42.50
N SER A 860 -7.58 -4.18 42.03
CA SER A 860 -8.92 -3.87 42.55
C SER A 860 -9.05 -4.10 44.06
N VAL A 861 -8.39 -5.12 44.61
CA VAL A 861 -8.44 -5.45 46.04
C VAL A 861 -7.83 -4.34 46.89
N LYS A 862 -6.58 -3.94 46.61
CA LYS A 862 -5.90 -2.90 47.39
C LYS A 862 -6.48 -1.51 47.13
N ILE A 863 -6.86 -1.22 45.89
CA ILE A 863 -7.52 0.03 45.52
C ILE A 863 -8.87 0.15 46.24
N SER A 864 -9.66 -0.91 46.34
CA SER A 864 -10.95 -0.86 47.05
C SER A 864 -10.81 -0.46 48.53
N GLN A 865 -9.71 -0.84 49.19
CA GLN A 865 -9.45 -0.45 50.58
C GLN A 865 -9.22 1.06 50.72
N TRP A 866 -8.59 1.71 49.72
CA TRP A 866 -8.37 3.16 49.71
C TRP A 866 -9.67 3.96 49.59
N PHE A 867 -10.73 3.36 49.03
CA PHE A 867 -12.08 3.93 48.96
C PHE A 867 -12.99 3.49 50.13
N GLY A 868 -12.47 2.66 51.06
CA GLY A 868 -13.22 2.18 52.23
C GLY A 868 -14.04 0.92 51.98
N GLY A 869 -13.69 0.14 50.96
CA GLY A 869 -14.26 -1.17 50.63
C GLY A 869 -14.82 -1.27 49.20
N PRO A 870 -15.06 -2.48 48.68
CA PRO A 870 -15.54 -2.70 47.30
C PRO A 870 -16.83 -1.96 46.97
N SER A 871 -17.80 -1.93 47.89
CA SER A 871 -19.07 -1.21 47.69
C SER A 871 -18.88 0.30 47.55
N ARG A 872 -17.94 0.90 48.30
CA ARG A 872 -17.65 2.33 48.21
C ARG A 872 -16.83 2.68 46.96
N LEU A 873 -15.95 1.77 46.51
CA LEU A 873 -15.26 1.91 45.23
C LEU A 873 -16.26 1.86 44.07
N GLY A 874 -17.20 0.91 44.09
CA GLY A 874 -18.28 0.83 43.10
C GLY A 874 -19.13 2.10 43.05
N GLN A 875 -19.50 2.63 44.23
CA GLN A 875 -20.20 3.92 44.31
C GLN A 875 -19.34 5.07 43.76
N ALA A 876 -18.04 5.11 44.07
CA ALA A 876 -17.16 6.15 43.54
C ALA A 876 -17.02 6.10 42.02
N LEU A 877 -16.92 4.91 41.42
CA LEU A 877 -16.92 4.76 39.96
C LEU A 877 -18.25 5.21 39.34
N GLN A 878 -19.37 4.85 39.96
CA GLN A 878 -20.69 5.33 39.55
C GLN A 878 -20.78 6.86 39.61
N ASP A 879 -20.35 7.45 40.73
CA ASP A 879 -20.36 8.90 40.94
C ASP A 879 -19.45 9.62 39.92
N ILE A 880 -18.29 9.05 39.58
CA ILE A 880 -17.38 9.60 38.56
C ILE A 880 -18.04 9.57 37.19
N ARG A 881 -18.68 8.45 36.79
CA ARG A 881 -19.42 8.37 35.51
C ARG A 881 -20.57 9.37 35.46
N GLU A 882 -21.35 9.47 36.53
CA GLU A 882 -22.46 10.44 36.62
C GLU A 882 -21.98 11.89 36.54
N ARG A 883 -20.83 12.20 37.14
CA ARG A 883 -20.27 13.55 37.14
C ARG A 883 -19.44 13.84 35.88
N LEU A 884 -18.94 12.85 35.14
CA LEU A 884 -18.35 13.09 33.82
C LEU A 884 -19.39 13.56 32.80
N TYR A 885 -20.64 13.15 33.01
CA TYR A 885 -21.80 13.53 32.19
C TYR A 885 -22.86 14.16 33.11
N PRO A 886 -22.70 15.41 33.57
CA PRO A 886 -23.60 16.03 34.55
C PRO A 886 -25.02 16.21 33.99
N LEU A 887 -26.03 16.10 34.87
CA LEU A 887 -27.44 16.33 34.50
C LEU A 887 -27.69 17.76 33.98
N GLU A 888 -26.95 18.73 34.49
CA GLU A 888 -27.01 20.15 34.09
C GLU A 888 -26.65 20.37 32.61
N GLU A 889 -25.89 19.46 31.98
CA GLU A 889 -25.53 19.58 30.55
C GLU A 889 -26.63 19.06 29.60
N VAL A 890 -27.61 18.32 30.13
CA VAL A 890 -28.64 17.61 29.34
C VAL A 890 -30.06 18.07 29.65
N THR A 891 -30.22 18.96 30.62
CA THR A 891 -31.49 19.63 30.95
C THR A 891 -31.62 20.86 30.04
N PRO A 892 -32.82 21.18 29.49
CA PRO A 892 -33.01 22.31 28.56
C PRO A 892 -32.54 23.67 29.08
#